data_AF-O25200-F1
#
_entry.id   AF-O25200-F1
#
_cell.length_a   1.000
_cell.length_b   1.000
_cell.length_c   1.000
_cell.angle_alpha   90.00
_cell.angle_beta   90.00
_cell.angle_gamma   90.00
#
_symmetry.space_group_name_H-M   'P 1'
#
loop_
_entity.id
_entity.type
_entity.pdbx_description
1 polymer ?
#
loop_
_entity_poly.entity_id
_entity_poly.type
_entity_poly.pdbx_seq_one_letter_code
_entity_poly.pdbx_strand_id
1 'polypeptide(L)'
;MDLEELYAPNHIERLKARSFLRSIAFFDDFSASFEYRDLFSVLENIVQFDYEKKPYKDDLYFLCKFVEPALKAIFSNLNTNIYRKHLKMPLEKAREFDAKCALDLAKRPGRSLKEKLCDNKVLSVKRYVNANTHENRFLKRFIKELLRIIHWREIEFQQVFEELIFSITSFLKNGVAQQIDEKQAIIPNNLLHFDKHYKRIFKAHDWLYDGVGSLMNLDQIFYLECLYQAQFYTSKNIEPTLIRNEQDLYALIKNSFPIKDLSFEKMRLKAKEFFENELRQPINLDQEIPQLELCKGVYKEMYIDMFSPEPFALLVGNGNEEKILKLPLLVKKQENNTYINANGAKGKIDEKGYLANALKNYDETLVEAFMRDFKERYKIEKLYYLLDDNIKNFEFAKIKHKISLYFKDAKFYPKSVALGFSSLFENKLKKNERLRYNSVDLVVKENHKSKTFNDCGLVLERQKSDDSKEFLILQDSFIKKALKNFKRALGLEKEGFILYKECLPKLSMEVVKDGRFKNFEIIKDKTILGDKETLEIETPFIIPKGRESFALPLILNEEKIAYQGKITSKDFPLENDEEYKLTLTYDIGTEFNYVLEFKPVNNDLKPIVMEWQRIDRVELPTPDSIKKPSIDELKNDFNPKRGKSSDLFEWALEQLETLKDLNSPPRFVLEKKLECGGISIIGEDRNNELFYIMETNGKKVFCHSRQCKGSVNKDELSLGARVCLEVGPDKNDHGKYRGKIYGLEKNREIVLLNTAKNSYQRKPLDEKIKHRIEALKRIKYPCLKIFSHYMLEELETLNPEFATPFKEYLKRLEEYYFDPQTDRDFKKGLLDFFSRLNDSIPAKLQQEFINLPSTDFLSRCLGSLEKDFQKTIFKKLKVTNLKTLSIVARASWNNEKFLENLMAQTSLEQQKDFLKRIEECLKNPESFYFSSACELLLAFLSYRNAKRELELIPESEKTMRLLDSIDKAIEKETEIKSFVKLELKNQSFNNIPPLLSALRLYLRGDLEGVGIEINGTEEDE
;
A
#
# COMPACT_ATOMS: atom_id res chain seq x y z
N MET A 1 33.81 -39.05 12.80
CA MET A 1 34.66 -39.46 11.66
C MET A 1 35.06 -38.22 10.93
N ASP A 2 36.36 -38.01 10.75
CA ASP A 2 36.88 -36.94 9.91
C ASP A 2 37.00 -37.42 8.44
N LEU A 3 37.37 -36.51 7.54
CA LEU A 3 37.50 -36.83 6.12
C LEU A 3 38.65 -37.80 5.83
N GLU A 4 39.73 -37.76 6.60
CA GLU A 4 40.88 -38.67 6.42
C GLU A 4 40.50 -40.12 6.73
N GLU A 5 39.78 -40.33 7.84
CA GLU A 5 39.23 -41.62 8.19
C GLU A 5 38.27 -42.11 7.10
N LEU A 6 37.42 -41.24 6.54
CA LEU A 6 36.49 -41.60 5.47
C LEU A 6 37.20 -42.09 4.19
N TYR A 7 38.37 -41.53 3.86
CA TYR A 7 39.12 -41.87 2.64
C TYR A 7 40.05 -43.07 2.79
N ALA A 8 40.17 -43.63 3.99
CA ALA A 8 40.92 -44.86 4.20
C ALA A 8 40.29 -46.04 3.42
N PRO A 9 41.09 -46.96 2.84
CA PRO A 9 40.57 -48.04 1.99
C PRO A 9 39.47 -48.92 2.61
N ASN A 10 39.48 -49.09 3.94
CA ASN A 10 38.48 -49.84 4.69
C ASN A 10 37.11 -49.13 4.82
N HIS A 11 37.03 -47.85 4.44
CA HIS A 11 35.80 -47.04 4.51
C HIS A 11 35.23 -46.69 3.12
N ILE A 12 35.67 -47.35 2.06
CA ILE A 12 35.23 -47.09 0.68
C ILE A 12 33.69 -47.17 0.50
N GLU A 13 33.02 -48.11 1.17
CA GLU A 13 31.55 -48.21 1.13
C GLU A 13 30.85 -47.02 1.78
N ARG A 14 31.46 -46.44 2.83
CA ARG A 14 30.96 -45.20 3.47
C ARG A 14 31.13 -44.00 2.56
N LEU A 15 32.26 -43.90 1.86
CA LEU A 15 32.52 -42.84 0.87
C LEU A 15 31.51 -42.92 -0.30
N LYS A 16 31.26 -44.11 -0.82
CA LYS A 16 30.24 -44.38 -1.85
C LYS A 16 28.85 -43.93 -1.40
N ALA A 17 28.43 -44.32 -0.20
CA ALA A 17 27.15 -43.91 0.37
C ALA A 17 27.05 -42.40 0.55
N ARG A 18 28.13 -41.75 1.00
CA ARG A 18 28.19 -40.29 1.13
C ARG A 18 28.09 -39.59 -0.22
N SER A 19 28.78 -40.10 -1.24
CA SER A 19 28.70 -39.63 -2.62
C SER A 19 27.29 -39.72 -3.18
N PHE A 20 26.60 -40.84 -2.95
CA PHE A 20 25.19 -40.97 -3.32
C PHE A 20 24.32 -39.92 -2.62
N LEU A 21 24.41 -39.80 -1.29
CA LEU A 21 23.64 -38.83 -0.50
C LEU A 21 23.83 -37.38 -0.98
N ARG A 22 25.06 -37.01 -1.33
CA ARG A 22 25.41 -35.66 -1.79
C ARG A 22 24.99 -35.42 -3.24
N SER A 23 24.96 -36.47 -4.07
CA SER A 23 24.52 -36.38 -5.47
C SER A 23 23.01 -36.16 -5.64
N ILE A 24 22.21 -36.59 -4.66
CA ILE A 24 20.74 -36.46 -4.70
C ILE A 24 20.24 -35.12 -4.12
N ALA A 25 21.14 -34.31 -3.55
CA ALA A 25 20.84 -33.00 -2.99
C ALA A 25 21.20 -31.85 -3.96
N PHE A 26 20.56 -30.70 -3.77
CA PHE A 26 20.96 -29.43 -4.36
C PHE A 26 22.02 -28.78 -3.47
N PHE A 27 23.15 -28.40 -4.07
CA PHE A 27 24.18 -27.66 -3.37
C PHE A 27 23.95 -26.15 -3.54
N ASP A 28 23.79 -25.43 -2.43
CA ASP A 28 23.69 -23.97 -2.43
C ASP A 28 25.09 -23.33 -2.33
N ASP A 29 25.54 -22.77 -3.45
CA ASP A 29 26.81 -22.05 -3.62
C ASP A 29 26.94 -20.77 -2.77
N PHE A 30 25.88 -20.30 -2.13
CA PHE A 30 25.91 -19.16 -1.23
C PHE A 30 26.04 -19.58 0.24
N SER A 31 25.20 -20.51 0.71
CA SER A 31 25.25 -21.01 2.08
C SER A 31 26.38 -22.02 2.29
N ALA A 32 26.87 -22.68 1.24
CA ALA A 32 27.73 -23.86 1.28
C ALA A 32 27.05 -25.04 2.00
N SER A 33 25.80 -25.31 1.64
CA SER A 33 24.98 -26.36 2.28
C SER A 33 24.21 -27.18 1.25
N PHE A 34 23.67 -28.32 1.70
CA PHE A 34 22.90 -29.24 0.89
C PHE A 34 21.42 -29.15 1.25
N GLU A 35 20.57 -28.94 0.24
CA GLU A 35 19.13 -28.92 0.36
C GLU A 35 18.51 -30.04 -0.48
N TYR A 36 17.56 -30.78 0.09
CA TYR A 36 16.86 -31.86 -0.64
C TYR A 36 15.56 -31.37 -1.27
N ARG A 37 14.95 -30.34 -0.66
CA ARG A 37 13.70 -29.68 -1.05
C ARG A 37 12.49 -30.60 -0.92
N ASP A 38 12.42 -31.65 -1.72
CA ASP A 38 11.29 -32.58 -1.75
C ASP A 38 11.70 -33.94 -2.32
N LEU A 39 10.89 -34.95 -2.00
CA LEU A 39 11.14 -36.33 -2.40
C LEU A 39 11.27 -36.47 -3.92
N PHE A 40 10.40 -35.83 -4.70
CA PHE A 40 10.41 -36.04 -6.15
C PHE A 40 11.65 -35.47 -6.81
N SER A 41 12.13 -34.32 -6.33
CA SER A 41 13.42 -33.76 -6.75
C SER A 41 14.58 -34.66 -6.38
N VAL A 42 14.56 -35.27 -5.19
CA VAL A 42 15.53 -36.28 -4.78
C VAL A 42 15.52 -37.48 -5.73
N LEU A 43 14.35 -38.02 -6.05
CA LEU A 43 14.21 -39.15 -6.97
C LEU A 43 14.64 -38.79 -8.41
N GLU A 44 14.35 -37.58 -8.88
CA GLU A 44 14.84 -37.10 -10.17
C GLU A 44 16.38 -37.03 -10.20
N ASN A 45 17.03 -36.59 -9.12
CA ASN A 45 18.49 -36.51 -9.07
C ASN A 45 19.16 -37.90 -9.10
N ILE A 46 18.50 -38.96 -8.63
CA ILE A 46 18.99 -40.34 -8.69
C ILE A 46 19.26 -40.78 -10.13
N VAL A 47 18.50 -40.28 -11.12
CA VAL A 47 18.73 -40.64 -12.53
C VAL A 47 20.12 -40.24 -13.04
N GLN A 48 20.73 -39.22 -12.43
CA GLN A 48 22.09 -38.76 -12.77
C GLN A 48 23.18 -39.54 -12.08
N PHE A 49 22.83 -40.36 -11.08
CA PHE A 49 23.81 -41.11 -10.32
C PHE A 49 24.23 -42.36 -11.08
N ASP A 50 25.54 -42.51 -11.23
CA ASP A 50 26.20 -43.66 -11.81
C ASP A 50 26.98 -44.35 -10.69
N TYR A 51 26.55 -45.56 -10.33
CA TYR A 51 27.07 -46.32 -9.20
C TYR A 51 28.48 -46.86 -9.43
N GLU A 52 28.93 -46.95 -10.69
CA GLU A 52 30.25 -47.47 -11.05
C GLU A 52 31.27 -46.35 -11.30
N LYS A 53 30.79 -45.13 -11.57
CA LYS A 53 31.64 -44.01 -11.99
C LYS A 53 32.31 -43.29 -10.83
N LYS A 54 33.63 -43.11 -10.98
CA LYS A 54 34.47 -42.23 -10.17
C LYS A 54 34.69 -40.86 -10.84
N PRO A 55 35.12 -39.82 -10.10
CA PRO A 55 35.33 -39.81 -8.65
C PRO A 55 34.04 -39.75 -7.84
N TYR A 56 34.12 -40.17 -6.59
CA TYR A 56 33.00 -40.07 -5.65
C TYR A 56 32.77 -38.61 -5.24
N LYS A 57 31.53 -38.13 -5.31
CA LYS A 57 31.16 -36.72 -5.12
C LYS A 57 30.61 -36.49 -3.71
N ASP A 58 31.48 -36.51 -2.73
CA ASP A 58 31.19 -36.22 -1.32
C ASP A 58 31.38 -34.73 -0.98
N ASP A 59 31.40 -34.40 0.31
CA ASP A 59 31.55 -33.02 0.81
C ASP A 59 32.82 -32.34 0.28
N LEU A 60 33.97 -33.03 0.22
CA LEU A 60 35.20 -32.46 -0.31
C LEU A 60 35.10 -32.12 -1.80
N TYR A 61 34.40 -32.93 -2.61
CA TYR A 61 34.18 -32.62 -4.02
C TYR A 61 33.47 -31.27 -4.20
N PHE A 62 32.37 -31.05 -3.47
CA PHE A 62 31.61 -29.80 -3.54
C PHE A 62 32.37 -28.65 -2.89
N LEU A 63 33.15 -28.90 -1.82
CA LEU A 63 34.04 -27.92 -1.21
C LEU A 63 35.08 -27.42 -2.21
N CYS A 64 35.75 -28.32 -2.95
CA CYS A 64 36.69 -27.95 -4.00
C CYS A 64 36.04 -27.08 -5.09
N LYS A 65 34.83 -27.45 -5.55
CA LYS A 65 34.06 -26.63 -6.52
C LYS A 65 33.69 -25.25 -5.96
N PHE A 66 33.32 -25.19 -4.68
CA PHE A 66 32.93 -23.96 -4.01
C PHE A 66 34.11 -22.97 -3.84
N VAL A 67 35.30 -23.47 -3.49
CA VAL A 67 36.48 -22.62 -3.24
C VAL A 67 37.25 -22.23 -4.50
N GLU A 68 37.19 -23.03 -5.56
CA GLU A 68 38.00 -22.84 -6.77
C GLU A 68 37.89 -21.41 -7.37
N PRO A 69 36.68 -20.82 -7.57
CA PRO A 69 36.57 -19.46 -8.07
C PRO A 69 37.11 -18.40 -7.10
N ALA A 70 36.97 -18.62 -5.80
CA ALA A 70 37.47 -17.71 -4.77
C ALA A 70 39.00 -17.71 -4.72
N LEU A 71 39.61 -18.90 -4.81
CA LEU A 71 41.06 -19.05 -4.86
C LEU A 71 41.64 -18.43 -6.13
N LYS A 72 41.04 -18.67 -7.30
CA LYS A 72 41.46 -18.04 -8.57
C LYS A 72 41.47 -16.50 -8.47
N ALA A 73 40.45 -15.91 -7.84
CA ALA A 73 40.39 -14.46 -7.62
C ALA A 73 41.44 -13.96 -6.61
N ILE A 74 41.59 -14.63 -5.46
CA ILE A 74 42.54 -14.22 -4.40
C ILE A 74 44.00 -14.37 -4.86
N PHE A 75 44.33 -15.44 -5.58
CA PHE A 75 45.69 -15.65 -6.09
C PHE A 75 46.09 -14.59 -7.12
N SER A 76 45.12 -14.06 -7.86
CA SER A 76 45.35 -12.96 -8.79
C SER A 76 45.53 -11.62 -8.08
N ASN A 77 44.82 -11.41 -6.96
CA ASN A 77 44.85 -10.16 -6.18
C ASN A 77 44.80 -10.44 -4.67
N LEU A 78 45.95 -10.71 -4.07
CA LEU A 78 46.05 -10.91 -2.61
C LEU A 78 45.75 -9.62 -1.85
N ASN A 79 45.10 -9.75 -0.69
CA ASN A 79 45.01 -8.64 0.26
C ASN A 79 46.41 -8.24 0.74
N THR A 80 46.68 -6.94 0.89
CA THR A 80 47.98 -6.46 1.35
C THR A 80 47.83 -5.27 2.28
N ASN A 81 48.75 -5.16 3.24
CA ASN A 81 48.84 -4.01 4.13
C ASN A 81 50.08 -3.18 3.83
N ILE A 82 49.97 -1.86 3.97
CA ILE A 82 51.11 -0.95 3.82
C ILE A 82 51.85 -0.89 5.16
N TYR A 83 53.05 -1.46 5.20
CA TYR A 83 53.96 -1.30 6.34
C TYR A 83 54.87 -0.11 6.13
N ARG A 84 55.06 0.69 7.17
CA ARG A 84 56.02 1.79 7.20
C ARG A 84 57.21 1.44 8.10
N LYS A 85 58.43 1.60 7.58
CA LYS A 85 59.67 1.52 8.36
C LYS A 85 60.45 2.81 8.21
N HIS A 86 60.99 3.31 9.32
CA HIS A 86 61.93 4.44 9.33
C HIS A 86 63.32 3.91 9.02
N LEU A 87 63.89 4.30 7.89
CA LEU A 87 65.20 3.85 7.42
C LEU A 87 66.07 5.05 7.08
N LYS A 88 67.35 4.99 7.45
CA LYS A 88 68.31 6.02 7.04
C LYS A 88 68.69 5.78 5.57
N MET A 89 68.41 6.74 4.71
CA MET A 89 68.62 6.62 3.26
C MET A 89 69.12 7.94 2.67
N PRO A 90 69.72 7.93 1.47
CA PRO A 90 70.10 9.15 0.77
C PRO A 90 68.90 10.10 0.66
N LEU A 91 69.13 11.39 0.86
CA LEU A 91 68.08 12.43 0.85
C LEU A 91 67.23 12.38 -0.44
N GLU A 92 67.86 12.10 -1.58
CA GLU A 92 67.20 11.95 -2.89
C GLU A 92 66.16 10.81 -2.94
N LYS A 93 66.29 9.78 -2.08
CA LYS A 93 65.34 8.66 -2.00
C LYS A 93 64.27 8.86 -0.93
N ALA A 94 64.39 9.88 -0.08
CA ALA A 94 63.44 10.17 0.97
C ALA A 94 62.18 10.84 0.40
N ARG A 95 61.08 10.08 0.31
CA ARG A 95 59.80 10.57 -0.24
C ARG A 95 58.80 11.03 0.84
N GLU A 96 58.93 10.51 2.05
CA GLU A 96 58.01 10.78 3.16
C GLU A 96 58.81 11.09 4.42
N PHE A 97 58.41 12.17 5.12
CA PHE A 97 59.13 12.72 6.26
C PHE A 97 58.14 13.05 7.37
N ASP A 98 58.05 12.19 8.38
CA ASP A 98 57.10 12.36 9.49
C ASP A 98 57.77 12.99 10.72
N ALA A 99 57.01 13.15 11.81
CA ALA A 99 57.51 13.74 13.06
C ALA A 99 58.73 12.97 13.63
N LYS A 100 58.79 11.65 13.44
CA LYS A 100 59.92 10.83 13.93
C LYS A 100 61.18 11.10 13.11
N CYS A 101 61.04 11.29 11.79
CA CYS A 101 62.12 11.73 10.92
C CYS A 101 62.66 13.11 11.31
N ALA A 102 61.77 14.06 11.61
CA ALA A 102 62.15 15.41 12.03
C ALA A 102 62.92 15.39 13.37
N LEU A 103 62.46 14.58 14.33
CA LEU A 103 63.14 14.40 15.61
C LEU A 103 64.53 13.75 15.48
N ASP A 104 64.69 12.76 14.59
CA ASP A 104 66.01 12.19 14.28
C ASP A 104 66.96 13.25 13.74
N LEU A 105 66.49 14.05 12.78
CA LEU A 105 67.29 15.12 12.18
C LEU A 105 67.63 16.21 13.19
N ALA A 106 66.69 16.60 14.06
CA ALA A 106 66.90 17.62 15.08
C ALA A 106 68.01 17.23 16.08
N LYS A 107 68.14 15.94 16.41
CA LYS A 107 69.15 15.41 17.35
C LYS A 107 70.58 15.37 16.79
N ARG A 108 70.77 15.56 15.48
CA ARG A 108 72.11 15.51 14.87
C ARG A 108 72.93 16.76 15.21
N PRO A 109 74.25 16.62 15.41
CA PRO A 109 75.14 17.77 15.64
C PRO A 109 75.23 18.66 14.39
N GLY A 110 75.35 19.96 14.60
CA GLY A 110 75.38 20.99 13.55
C GLY A 110 74.42 22.14 13.87
N ARG A 111 74.83 23.38 13.56
CA ARG A 111 74.02 24.60 13.76
C ARG A 111 73.05 24.85 12.61
N SER A 112 73.39 24.40 11.41
CA SER A 112 72.56 24.53 10.19
C SER A 112 72.04 23.19 9.68
N LEU A 113 70.95 23.18 8.91
CA LEU A 113 70.41 21.97 8.27
C LEU A 113 71.46 21.30 7.36
N LYS A 114 72.30 22.11 6.70
CA LYS A 114 73.41 21.67 5.85
C LYS A 114 74.48 20.92 6.65
N GLU A 115 74.83 21.41 7.84
CA GLU A 115 75.76 20.71 8.75
C GLU A 115 75.17 19.39 9.28
N LYS A 116 73.87 19.38 9.65
CA LYS A 116 73.18 18.17 10.15
C LYS A 116 73.00 17.09 9.08
N LEU A 117 73.07 17.46 7.80
CA LEU A 117 72.97 16.58 6.63
C LEU A 117 74.31 16.42 5.90
N CYS A 118 75.44 16.52 6.60
CA CYS A 118 76.78 16.39 6.00
C CYS A 118 77.01 15.05 5.28
N ASP A 119 76.35 13.97 5.70
CA ASP A 119 76.42 12.65 5.07
C ASP A 119 75.40 12.43 3.94
N ASN A 120 74.59 13.45 3.60
CA ASN A 120 73.49 13.40 2.63
C ASN A 120 72.48 12.26 2.86
N LYS A 121 72.39 11.71 4.09
CA LYS A 121 71.46 10.63 4.44
C LYS A 121 70.53 11.05 5.56
N VAL A 122 69.23 10.85 5.39
CA VAL A 122 68.21 11.21 6.38
C VAL A 122 67.37 10.00 6.77
N LEU A 123 66.87 9.96 8.01
CA LEU A 123 65.84 9.00 8.40
C LEU A 123 64.54 9.38 7.68
N SER A 124 63.98 8.49 6.87
CA SER A 124 62.74 8.72 6.11
C SER A 124 61.84 7.49 6.21
N VAL A 125 60.53 7.71 6.01
CA VAL A 125 59.55 6.64 5.99
C VAL A 125 59.59 5.95 4.63
N LYS A 126 59.88 4.64 4.64
CA LYS A 126 59.72 3.80 3.45
C LYS A 126 58.53 2.86 3.66
N ARG A 127 57.56 3.00 2.76
CA ARG A 127 56.38 2.13 2.68
C ARG A 127 56.69 0.90 1.84
N TYR A 128 56.25 -0.25 2.32
CA TYR A 128 56.32 -1.51 1.59
C TYR A 128 54.95 -2.16 1.64
N VAL A 129 54.56 -2.77 0.53
CA VAL A 129 53.39 -3.64 0.47
C VAL A 129 53.76 -4.94 1.16
N ASN A 130 52.96 -5.38 2.13
CA ASN A 130 53.16 -6.62 2.85
C ASN A 130 51.95 -7.53 2.65
N ALA A 131 52.18 -8.70 2.07
CA ALA A 131 51.16 -9.72 1.89
C ALA A 131 50.94 -10.57 3.17
N ASN A 132 51.76 -10.43 4.21
CA ASN A 132 51.61 -11.19 5.46
C ASN A 132 50.47 -10.64 6.36
N THR A 133 49.26 -10.57 5.81
CA THR A 133 48.03 -10.16 6.48
C THR A 133 47.36 -11.35 7.17
N HIS A 134 46.36 -11.09 8.01
CA HIS A 134 45.72 -12.14 8.82
C HIS A 134 44.93 -13.12 7.93
N GLU A 135 44.26 -12.60 6.90
CA GLU A 135 43.48 -13.36 5.94
C GLU A 135 44.38 -14.23 5.06
N ASN A 136 45.55 -13.72 4.69
CA ASN A 136 46.52 -14.48 3.90
C ASN A 136 47.19 -15.59 4.68
N ARG A 137 47.45 -15.40 5.98
CA ARG A 137 47.89 -16.49 6.87
C ARG A 137 46.83 -17.56 6.98
N PHE A 138 45.57 -17.17 7.16
CA PHE A 138 44.44 -18.09 7.19
C PHE A 138 44.30 -18.86 5.89
N LEU A 139 44.30 -18.15 4.75
CA LEU A 139 44.30 -18.74 3.41
C LEU A 139 45.42 -19.76 3.25
N LYS A 140 46.66 -19.41 3.63
CA LYS A 140 47.82 -20.29 3.50
C LYS A 140 47.69 -21.55 4.37
N ARG A 141 47.11 -21.46 5.58
CA ARG A 141 46.77 -22.63 6.40
C ARG A 141 45.73 -23.50 5.71
N PHE A 142 44.61 -22.90 5.30
CA PHE A 142 43.50 -23.59 4.66
C PHE A 142 43.94 -24.33 3.39
N ILE A 143 44.65 -23.68 2.47
CA ILE A 143 45.02 -24.33 1.20
C ILE A 143 46.07 -25.44 1.39
N LYS A 144 46.94 -25.35 2.40
CA LYS A 144 47.86 -26.43 2.76
C LYS A 144 47.09 -27.63 3.28
N GLU A 145 46.10 -27.37 4.14
CA GLU A 145 45.24 -28.42 4.68
C GLU A 145 44.37 -29.06 3.61
N LEU A 146 43.77 -28.25 2.73
CA LEU A 146 43.00 -28.71 1.59
C LEU A 146 43.85 -29.63 0.69
N LEU A 147 45.08 -29.23 0.35
CA LEU A 147 45.99 -30.09 -0.42
C LEU A 147 46.32 -31.40 0.31
N ARG A 148 46.53 -31.34 1.63
CA ARG A 148 46.81 -32.53 2.46
C ARG A 148 45.64 -33.52 2.40
N ILE A 149 44.41 -33.04 2.52
CA ILE A 149 43.20 -33.87 2.48
C ILE A 149 42.93 -34.39 1.07
N ILE A 150 43.12 -33.57 0.03
CA ILE A 150 43.01 -34.00 -1.39
C ILE A 150 43.97 -35.16 -1.70
N HIS A 151 45.16 -35.19 -1.10
CA HIS A 151 46.14 -36.26 -1.32
C HIS A 151 45.63 -37.66 -0.93
N TRP A 152 44.71 -37.74 0.04
CA TRP A 152 44.08 -39.00 0.46
C TRP A 152 43.01 -39.50 -0.51
N ARG A 153 42.60 -38.68 -1.48
CA ARG A 153 41.59 -39.04 -2.48
C ARG A 153 42.15 -39.87 -3.61
N GLU A 154 41.26 -40.63 -4.23
CA GLU A 154 41.51 -41.42 -5.42
C GLU A 154 42.09 -40.58 -6.58
N ILE A 155 42.86 -41.22 -7.46
CA ILE A 155 43.56 -40.53 -8.57
C ILE A 155 42.55 -39.79 -9.47
N GLU A 156 41.39 -40.39 -9.71
CA GLU A 156 40.31 -39.83 -10.52
C GLU A 156 39.78 -38.51 -9.94
N PHE A 157 39.79 -38.36 -8.60
CA PHE A 157 39.41 -37.10 -7.95
C PHE A 157 40.48 -36.04 -8.18
N GLN A 158 41.76 -36.41 -8.00
CA GLN A 158 42.88 -35.52 -8.20
C GLN A 158 42.95 -35.02 -9.65
N GLN A 159 42.59 -35.86 -10.63
CA GLN A 159 42.47 -35.49 -12.04
C GLN A 159 41.37 -34.45 -12.29
N VAL A 160 40.18 -34.62 -11.68
CA VAL A 160 39.07 -33.64 -11.84
C VAL A 160 39.44 -32.27 -11.28
N PHE A 161 40.28 -32.20 -10.26
CA PHE A 161 40.73 -30.96 -9.62
C PHE A 161 42.20 -30.62 -9.92
N GLU A 162 42.77 -31.12 -11.01
CA GLU A 162 44.19 -30.92 -11.35
C GLU A 162 44.54 -29.43 -11.47
N GLU A 163 43.71 -28.63 -12.15
CA GLU A 163 43.91 -27.18 -12.26
C GLU A 163 43.96 -26.49 -10.89
N LEU A 164 43.08 -26.89 -9.97
CA LEU A 164 43.00 -26.33 -8.63
C LEU A 164 44.26 -26.71 -7.84
N ILE A 165 44.66 -27.99 -7.86
CA ILE A 165 45.86 -28.51 -7.20
C ILE A 165 47.12 -27.79 -7.72
N PHE A 166 47.23 -27.65 -9.04
CA PHE A 166 48.32 -26.94 -9.70
C PHE A 166 48.34 -25.47 -9.27
N SER A 167 47.19 -24.79 -9.29
CA SER A 167 47.08 -23.39 -8.88
C SER A 167 47.53 -23.18 -7.44
N ILE A 168 47.11 -24.04 -6.50
CA ILE A 168 47.51 -23.94 -5.10
C ILE A 168 49.02 -24.21 -4.94
N THR A 169 49.54 -25.25 -5.60
CA THR A 169 50.96 -25.62 -5.50
C THR A 169 51.87 -24.55 -6.11
N SER A 170 51.47 -23.97 -7.25
CA SER A 170 52.15 -22.84 -7.87
C SER A 170 52.16 -21.63 -6.95
N PHE A 171 51.00 -21.29 -6.37
CA PHE A 171 50.90 -20.20 -5.40
C PHE A 171 51.83 -20.41 -4.20
N LEU A 172 51.84 -21.60 -3.59
CA LEU A 172 52.69 -21.91 -2.43
C LEU A 172 54.20 -21.84 -2.74
N LYS A 173 54.59 -22.05 -4.00
CA LYS A 173 55.99 -21.92 -4.46
C LYS A 173 56.38 -20.47 -4.79
N ASN A 174 55.42 -19.56 -5.00
CA ASN A 174 55.68 -18.16 -5.32
C ASN A 174 56.37 -17.42 -4.16
N GLY A 175 57.29 -16.52 -4.48
CA GLY A 175 58.02 -15.70 -3.50
C GLY A 175 57.12 -14.84 -2.60
N VAL A 176 55.94 -14.42 -3.07
CA VAL A 176 54.96 -13.71 -2.23
C VAL A 176 54.38 -14.63 -1.14
N ALA A 177 54.08 -15.88 -1.46
CA ALA A 177 53.56 -16.85 -0.50
C ALA A 177 54.60 -17.21 0.58
N GLN A 178 55.89 -17.17 0.25
CA GLN A 178 56.98 -17.36 1.21
C GLN A 178 57.09 -16.22 2.22
N GLN A 179 56.59 -15.02 1.89
CA GLN A 179 56.56 -13.87 2.81
C GLN A 179 55.40 -13.95 3.82
N ILE A 180 54.39 -14.79 3.57
CA ILE A 180 53.27 -15.00 4.47
C ILE A 180 53.69 -16.04 5.52
N ASP A 181 53.75 -15.62 6.79
CA ASP A 181 54.07 -16.51 7.92
C ASP A 181 52.78 -17.11 8.47
N GLU A 182 52.42 -18.32 7.99
CA GLU A 182 51.22 -19.01 8.46
C GLU A 182 51.26 -19.37 9.94
N LYS A 183 52.43 -19.40 10.61
CA LYS A 183 52.51 -19.76 12.04
C LYS A 183 52.18 -18.59 12.94
N GLN A 184 52.30 -17.36 12.43
CA GLN A 184 51.95 -16.16 13.18
C GLN A 184 50.44 -16.14 13.52
N ALA A 185 50.10 -15.59 14.69
CA ALA A 185 48.72 -15.54 15.17
C ALA A 185 47.77 -14.86 14.18
N ILE A 186 46.53 -15.37 14.13
CA ILE A 186 45.43 -14.86 13.30
C ILE A 186 44.39 -14.29 14.27
N ILE A 187 44.31 -12.97 14.34
CA ILE A 187 43.22 -12.25 15.02
C ILE A 187 42.05 -12.15 14.04
N PRO A 188 40.82 -12.57 14.42
CA PRO A 188 39.64 -12.37 13.58
C PRO A 188 39.47 -10.89 13.24
N ASN A 189 39.23 -10.60 11.96
CA ASN A 189 38.95 -9.26 11.51
C ASN A 189 37.73 -9.25 10.59
N ASN A 190 37.19 -8.05 10.39
CA ASN A 190 36.02 -7.84 9.56
C ASN A 190 36.22 -8.35 8.11
N LEU A 191 37.44 -8.30 7.57
CA LEU A 191 37.71 -8.68 6.18
C LEU A 191 37.45 -10.17 5.89
N LEU A 192 37.76 -11.08 6.83
CA LEU A 192 37.41 -12.51 6.67
C LEU A 192 35.91 -12.74 6.51
N HIS A 193 35.06 -11.86 7.06
CA HIS A 193 33.60 -12.01 7.04
C HIS A 193 32.90 -11.17 5.96
N PHE A 194 33.53 -10.09 5.47
CA PHE A 194 32.93 -9.16 4.51
C PHE A 194 33.51 -9.24 3.11
N ASP A 195 34.77 -9.67 2.94
CA ASP A 195 35.32 -9.85 1.59
C ASP A 195 34.65 -11.03 0.89
N LYS A 196 34.19 -10.81 -0.35
CA LYS A 196 33.44 -11.79 -1.14
C LYS A 196 34.18 -13.13 -1.30
N HIS A 197 35.50 -13.09 -1.44
CA HIS A 197 36.30 -14.28 -1.69
C HIS A 197 36.84 -14.89 -0.40
N TYR A 198 37.40 -14.11 0.53
CA TYR A 198 37.89 -14.65 1.81
C TYR A 198 36.75 -15.23 2.67
N LYS A 199 35.54 -14.66 2.61
CA LYS A 199 34.35 -15.23 3.28
C LYS A 199 34.05 -16.66 2.80
N ARG A 200 34.22 -16.94 1.50
CA ARG A 200 34.07 -18.30 0.97
C ARG A 200 35.13 -19.24 1.53
N ILE A 201 36.37 -18.78 1.62
CA ILE A 201 37.46 -19.59 2.20
C ILE A 201 37.22 -19.86 3.69
N PHE A 202 36.74 -18.86 4.44
CA PHE A 202 36.38 -19.02 5.85
C PHE A 202 35.26 -20.05 6.04
N LYS A 203 34.17 -19.95 5.27
CA LYS A 203 33.10 -20.96 5.27
C LYS A 203 33.59 -22.36 4.92
N ALA A 204 34.44 -22.47 3.90
CA ALA A 204 34.99 -23.74 3.47
C ALA A 204 35.92 -24.35 4.51
N HIS A 205 36.65 -23.54 5.27
CA HIS A 205 37.45 -24.01 6.39
C HIS A 205 36.56 -24.65 7.46
N ASP A 206 35.49 -23.99 7.89
CA ASP A 206 34.57 -24.56 8.88
C ASP A 206 33.96 -25.87 8.38
N TRP A 207 33.51 -25.89 7.11
CA TRP A 207 32.98 -27.09 6.47
C TRP A 207 34.00 -28.25 6.38
N LEU A 208 35.29 -27.95 6.20
CA LEU A 208 36.35 -28.97 6.17
C LEU A 208 36.49 -29.71 7.50
N TYR A 209 36.15 -29.06 8.61
CA TYR A 209 36.20 -29.61 9.96
C TYR A 209 34.85 -30.10 10.48
N ASP A 210 33.77 -29.89 9.73
CA ASP A 210 32.50 -30.53 10.01
C ASP A 210 32.66 -32.04 9.82
N GLY A 211 32.48 -32.79 10.91
CA GLY A 211 32.58 -34.25 10.86
C GLY A 211 31.62 -34.86 9.84
N VAL A 212 31.98 -36.04 9.32
CA VAL A 212 31.08 -36.83 8.48
C VAL A 212 29.86 -37.19 9.34
N GLY A 213 28.72 -36.57 9.03
CA GLY A 213 27.44 -36.83 9.69
C GLY A 213 26.94 -38.27 9.50
N SER A 214 25.67 -38.52 9.79
CA SER A 214 25.05 -39.83 9.53
C SER A 214 25.20 -40.25 8.07
N LEU A 215 25.55 -41.52 7.87
CA LEU A 215 25.71 -42.15 6.55
C LEU A 215 24.55 -43.10 6.30
N MET A 216 24.04 -43.11 5.06
CA MET A 216 23.09 -44.12 4.63
C MET A 216 23.76 -45.49 4.53
N ASN A 217 23.05 -46.53 4.96
CA ASN A 217 23.43 -47.91 4.67
C ASN A 217 22.92 -48.35 3.29
N LEU A 218 23.36 -49.52 2.82
CA LEU A 218 22.97 -50.01 1.49
C LEU A 218 21.46 -50.24 1.38
N ASP A 219 20.77 -50.72 2.42
CA ASP A 219 19.32 -50.94 2.41
C ASP A 219 18.55 -49.63 2.21
N GLN A 220 19.02 -48.53 2.80
CA GLN A 220 18.42 -47.21 2.66
C GLN A 220 18.61 -46.65 1.24
N ILE A 221 19.80 -46.83 0.66
CA ILE A 221 20.07 -46.46 -0.75
C ILE A 221 19.20 -47.28 -1.69
N PHE A 222 19.10 -48.59 -1.44
CA PHE A 222 18.25 -49.50 -2.19
C PHE A 222 16.78 -49.07 -2.16
N TYR A 223 16.28 -48.68 -0.99
CA TYR A 223 14.91 -48.18 -0.84
C TYR A 223 14.66 -46.92 -1.69
N LEU A 224 15.60 -45.97 -1.71
CA LEU A 224 15.49 -44.76 -2.54
C LEU A 224 15.55 -45.08 -4.03
N GLU A 225 16.43 -45.98 -4.46
CA GLU A 225 16.46 -46.47 -5.84
C GLU A 225 15.13 -47.15 -6.21
N CYS A 226 14.53 -47.92 -5.29
CA CYS A 226 13.21 -48.50 -5.50
C CYS A 226 12.10 -47.46 -5.60
N LEU A 227 12.12 -46.41 -4.78
CA LEU A 227 11.16 -45.31 -4.89
C LEU A 227 11.31 -44.56 -6.21
N TYR A 228 12.54 -44.32 -6.66
CA TYR A 228 12.82 -43.73 -7.97
C TYR A 228 12.22 -44.58 -9.09
N GLN A 229 12.54 -45.87 -9.12
CA GLN A 229 12.03 -46.76 -10.16
C GLN A 229 10.50 -46.90 -10.12
N ALA A 230 9.90 -46.99 -8.92
CA ALA A 230 8.47 -46.98 -8.75
C ALA A 230 7.83 -45.68 -9.25
N GLN A 231 8.43 -44.52 -8.96
CA GLN A 231 7.87 -43.23 -9.33
C GLN A 231 7.84 -43.04 -10.85
N PHE A 232 8.85 -43.51 -11.58
CA PHE A 232 8.97 -43.19 -13.00
C PHE A 232 8.55 -44.32 -13.94
N TYR A 233 8.67 -45.59 -13.52
CA TYR A 233 8.46 -46.75 -14.39
C TYR A 233 7.29 -47.64 -13.98
N THR A 234 6.56 -47.29 -12.92
CA THR A 234 5.40 -48.06 -12.45
C THR A 234 4.18 -47.17 -12.23
N SER A 235 3.01 -47.80 -12.10
CA SER A 235 1.76 -47.12 -11.72
C SER A 235 1.62 -46.89 -10.21
N LYS A 236 2.63 -47.21 -9.41
CA LYS A 236 2.57 -47.05 -7.95
C LYS A 236 2.42 -45.57 -7.59
N ASN A 237 1.41 -45.26 -6.79
CA ASN A 237 1.21 -43.91 -6.28
C ASN A 237 2.22 -43.62 -5.16
N ILE A 238 3.04 -42.61 -5.36
CA ILE A 238 3.97 -42.07 -4.37
C ILE A 238 3.56 -40.62 -4.14
N GLU A 239 3.39 -40.24 -2.88
CA GLU A 239 2.94 -38.89 -2.54
C GLU A 239 4.13 -37.91 -2.56
N PRO A 240 3.96 -36.73 -3.21
CA PRO A 240 4.90 -35.63 -3.07
C PRO A 240 5.06 -35.27 -1.58
N THR A 241 6.30 -35.25 -1.11
CA THR A 241 6.65 -35.07 0.31
C THR A 241 7.77 -34.05 0.44
N LEU A 242 7.60 -33.05 1.30
CA LEU A 242 8.66 -32.11 1.65
C LEU A 242 9.84 -32.80 2.37
N ILE A 243 11.07 -32.53 1.93
CA ILE A 243 12.31 -33.05 2.55
C ILE A 243 13.25 -31.87 2.78
N ARG A 244 13.29 -31.34 4.01
CA ARG A 244 14.09 -30.15 4.32
C ARG A 244 15.56 -30.49 4.48
N ASN A 245 15.84 -31.62 5.12
CA ASN A 245 17.19 -32.03 5.51
C ASN A 245 17.35 -33.55 5.50
N GLU A 246 18.54 -34.03 5.87
CA GLU A 246 18.84 -35.45 5.94
C GLU A 246 17.97 -36.22 6.95
N GLN A 247 17.56 -35.59 8.07
CA GLN A 247 16.72 -36.25 9.07
C GLN A 247 15.32 -36.57 8.51
N ASP A 248 14.75 -35.67 7.71
CA ASP A 248 13.48 -35.93 7.02
C ASP A 248 13.62 -37.12 6.05
N LEU A 249 14.75 -37.20 5.34
CA LEU A 249 15.05 -38.32 4.45
C LEU A 249 15.15 -39.64 5.24
N TYR A 250 15.89 -39.67 6.35
CA TYR A 250 15.99 -40.87 7.20
C TYR A 250 14.64 -41.25 7.82
N ALA A 251 13.83 -40.28 8.23
CA ALA A 251 12.50 -40.51 8.79
C ALA A 251 11.51 -41.08 7.76
N LEU A 252 11.67 -40.75 6.48
CA LEU A 252 10.90 -41.34 5.38
C LEU A 252 11.24 -42.83 5.19
N ILE A 253 12.52 -43.19 5.36
CA ILE A 253 13.03 -44.56 5.18
C ILE A 253 12.79 -45.37 6.47
N LYS A 254 11.51 -45.65 6.79
CA LYS A 254 11.13 -46.32 8.05
C LYS A 254 11.55 -47.79 8.14
N ASN A 255 11.66 -48.47 7.00
CA ASN A 255 11.94 -49.90 6.92
C ASN A 255 13.17 -50.15 6.05
N SER A 256 14.19 -50.82 6.58
CA SER A 256 15.14 -51.52 5.73
C SER A 256 14.42 -52.71 5.09
N PHE A 257 14.62 -52.89 3.79
CA PHE A 257 14.27 -54.14 3.13
C PHE A 257 15.54 -55.01 3.20
N PRO A 258 15.61 -56.01 4.09
CA PRO A 258 16.80 -56.84 4.21
C PRO A 258 16.91 -57.74 2.97
N ILE A 259 17.54 -57.20 1.92
CA ILE A 259 17.86 -57.94 0.70
C ILE A 259 19.26 -58.51 0.84
N LYS A 260 19.38 -59.81 0.62
CA LYS A 260 20.68 -60.50 0.63
C LYS A 260 21.50 -60.12 -0.60
N ASP A 261 22.82 -60.15 -0.46
CA ASP A 261 23.78 -59.97 -1.55
C ASP A 261 23.68 -58.62 -2.28
N LEU A 262 23.30 -57.56 -1.55
CA LEU A 262 23.27 -56.20 -2.07
C LEU A 262 24.69 -55.64 -2.20
N SER A 263 25.06 -55.18 -3.39
CA SER A 263 26.32 -54.46 -3.64
C SER A 263 26.04 -53.08 -4.23
N PHE A 264 26.88 -52.10 -3.87
CA PHE A 264 26.68 -50.70 -4.28
C PHE A 264 26.61 -50.53 -5.80
N GLU A 265 27.52 -51.17 -6.52
CA GLU A 265 27.62 -51.09 -7.99
C GLU A 265 26.40 -51.67 -8.71
N LYS A 266 25.73 -52.66 -8.11
CA LYS A 266 24.58 -53.35 -8.71
C LYS A 266 23.23 -52.82 -8.24
N MET A 267 23.20 -51.70 -7.49
CA MET A 267 22.01 -51.19 -6.83
C MET A 267 20.81 -51.01 -7.79
N ARG A 268 21.03 -50.34 -8.92
CA ARG A 268 20.00 -50.09 -9.95
C ARG A 268 19.46 -51.38 -10.56
N LEU A 269 20.34 -52.32 -10.88
CA LEU A 269 19.96 -53.63 -11.41
C LEU A 269 19.18 -54.45 -10.37
N LYS A 270 19.63 -54.46 -9.11
CA LYS A 270 18.96 -55.17 -8.01
C LYS A 270 17.57 -54.61 -7.75
N ALA A 271 17.38 -53.30 -7.81
CA ALA A 271 16.07 -52.69 -7.65
C ALA A 271 15.14 -53.10 -8.81
N LYS A 272 15.63 -53.09 -10.05
CA LYS A 272 14.89 -53.59 -11.21
C LYS A 272 14.47 -55.05 -11.03
N GLU A 273 15.42 -55.92 -10.69
CA GLU A 273 15.17 -57.35 -10.42
C GLU A 273 14.12 -57.54 -9.31
N PHE A 274 14.14 -56.71 -8.26
CA PHE A 274 13.15 -56.76 -7.19
C PHE A 274 11.74 -56.44 -7.69
N PHE A 275 11.56 -55.40 -8.51
CA PHE A 275 10.25 -55.12 -9.10
C PHE A 275 9.77 -56.22 -10.06
N GLU A 276 10.67 -56.75 -10.89
CA GLU A 276 10.34 -57.77 -11.88
C GLU A 276 9.99 -59.12 -11.25
N ASN A 277 10.78 -59.56 -10.26
CA ASN A 277 10.65 -60.88 -9.66
C ASN A 277 9.65 -60.91 -8.50
N GLU A 278 9.78 -59.98 -7.55
CA GLU A 278 8.98 -59.98 -6.31
C GLU A 278 7.64 -59.29 -6.50
N LEU A 279 7.62 -58.15 -7.21
CA LEU A 279 6.40 -57.37 -7.43
C LEU A 279 5.70 -57.68 -8.75
N ARG A 280 6.31 -58.50 -9.64
CA ARG A 280 5.81 -58.85 -10.97
C ARG A 280 5.47 -57.63 -11.83
N GLN A 281 6.25 -56.56 -11.71
CA GLN A 281 6.11 -55.33 -12.48
C GLN A 281 7.31 -55.20 -13.44
N PRO A 282 7.11 -55.32 -14.77
CA PRO A 282 8.21 -55.16 -15.71
C PRO A 282 8.70 -53.71 -15.71
N ILE A 283 10.02 -53.51 -15.60
CA ILE A 283 10.64 -52.18 -15.60
C ILE A 283 11.57 -52.05 -16.81
N ASN A 284 11.22 -51.12 -17.70
CA ASN A 284 12.10 -50.75 -18.80
C ASN A 284 12.86 -49.47 -18.47
N LEU A 285 14.07 -49.59 -17.92
CA LEU A 285 14.94 -48.44 -17.61
C LEU A 285 15.39 -47.67 -18.86
N ASP A 286 15.36 -48.29 -20.04
CA ASP A 286 15.69 -47.66 -21.32
C ASP A 286 14.52 -46.84 -21.89
N GLN A 287 13.34 -46.88 -21.25
CA GLN A 287 12.22 -46.04 -21.63
C GLN A 287 12.58 -44.56 -21.43
N GLU A 288 12.49 -43.78 -22.50
CA GLU A 288 12.71 -42.35 -22.45
C GLU A 288 11.55 -41.65 -21.71
N ILE A 289 11.85 -41.08 -20.55
CA ILE A 289 10.90 -40.30 -19.76
C ILE A 289 11.29 -38.82 -19.88
N PRO A 290 10.50 -37.98 -20.58
CA PRO A 290 10.88 -36.61 -20.91
C PRO A 290 11.33 -35.75 -19.71
N GLN A 291 10.71 -35.95 -18.54
CA GLN A 291 11.09 -35.29 -17.30
C GLN A 291 12.49 -35.69 -16.82
N LEU A 292 12.83 -36.98 -16.88
CA LEU A 292 14.16 -37.47 -16.50
C LEU A 292 15.22 -37.07 -17.53
N GLU A 293 14.86 -37.03 -18.82
CA GLU A 293 15.73 -36.51 -19.87
C GLU A 293 16.09 -35.05 -19.66
N LEU A 294 15.14 -34.25 -19.19
CA LEU A 294 15.39 -32.85 -18.83
C LEU A 294 16.38 -32.72 -17.67
N CYS A 295 16.48 -33.71 -16.78
CA CYS A 295 17.47 -33.71 -15.69
C CYS A 295 18.88 -34.18 -16.13
N LYS A 296 19.01 -34.86 -17.28
CA LYS A 296 20.29 -35.43 -17.79
C LYS A 296 21.26 -34.40 -18.35
N GLY A 297 20.75 -33.27 -18.84
CA GLY A 297 21.55 -32.31 -19.58
C GLY A 297 21.95 -31.07 -18.78
N VAL A 298 22.84 -30.30 -19.40
CA VAL A 298 22.99 -28.86 -19.16
C VAL A 298 22.62 -28.19 -20.47
N TYR A 299 21.66 -27.27 -20.43
CA TYR A 299 21.08 -26.69 -21.65
C TYR A 299 21.38 -25.20 -21.72
N LYS A 300 22.02 -24.80 -22.80
CA LYS A 300 22.32 -23.40 -23.08
C LYS A 300 21.04 -22.61 -23.38
N GLU A 301 20.12 -23.21 -24.13
CA GLU A 301 18.86 -22.57 -24.50
C GLU A 301 17.70 -23.56 -24.36
N MET A 302 16.56 -23.06 -23.89
CA MET A 302 15.27 -23.75 -23.93
C MET A 302 14.25 -22.86 -24.61
N TYR A 303 13.51 -23.42 -25.57
CA TYR A 303 12.35 -22.78 -26.20
C TYR A 303 11.10 -23.59 -25.86
N ILE A 304 10.12 -23.02 -25.16
CA ILE A 304 8.99 -23.79 -24.57
C ILE A 304 7.62 -23.15 -24.83
N ASP A 305 6.60 -23.98 -25.08
CA ASP A 305 5.18 -23.59 -25.08
C ASP A 305 4.56 -23.68 -23.67
N MET A 306 5.06 -22.90 -22.71
CA MET A 306 4.77 -23.08 -21.28
C MET A 306 3.32 -22.81 -20.84
N PHE A 307 2.48 -22.24 -21.70
CA PHE A 307 1.04 -22.06 -21.45
C PHE A 307 0.21 -23.32 -21.77
N SER A 308 0.84 -24.32 -22.38
CA SER A 308 0.27 -25.65 -22.57
C SER A 308 0.41 -26.49 -21.30
N PRO A 309 -0.61 -27.26 -20.89
CA PRO A 309 -0.51 -28.22 -19.79
C PRO A 309 0.63 -29.23 -19.98
N GLU A 310 0.82 -29.74 -21.21
CA GLU A 310 1.90 -30.65 -21.57
C GLU A 310 2.78 -29.99 -22.64
N PRO A 311 3.74 -29.16 -22.23
CA PRO A 311 4.41 -28.26 -23.16
C PRO A 311 5.47 -29.00 -23.99
N PHE A 312 5.54 -28.65 -25.28
CA PHE A 312 6.72 -28.98 -26.08
C PHE A 312 7.86 -28.03 -25.74
N ALA A 313 9.07 -28.57 -25.64
CA ALA A 313 10.29 -27.82 -25.43
C ALA A 313 11.35 -28.24 -26.45
N LEU A 314 11.99 -27.25 -27.09
CA LEU A 314 13.23 -27.43 -27.85
C LEU A 314 14.39 -27.07 -26.92
N LEU A 315 15.26 -28.04 -26.68
CA LEU A 315 16.45 -27.94 -25.86
C LEU A 315 17.68 -27.84 -26.74
N VAL A 316 18.57 -26.91 -26.42
CA VAL A 316 19.85 -26.71 -27.12
C VAL A 316 20.98 -26.93 -26.13
N GLY A 317 21.78 -27.98 -26.38
CA GLY A 317 22.94 -28.31 -25.58
C GLY A 317 24.15 -27.41 -25.85
N ASN A 318 25.25 -27.67 -25.14
CA ASN A 318 26.48 -26.86 -25.26
C ASN A 318 27.17 -27.02 -26.62
N GLY A 319 27.02 -28.17 -27.29
CA GLY A 319 27.51 -28.41 -28.65
C GLY A 319 26.57 -27.91 -29.75
N ASN A 320 25.53 -27.15 -29.39
CA ASN A 320 24.39 -26.78 -30.23
C ASN A 320 23.56 -27.96 -30.75
N GLU A 321 23.65 -29.15 -30.13
CA GLU A 321 22.70 -30.23 -30.39
C GLU A 321 21.27 -29.83 -29.99
N GLU A 322 20.31 -30.09 -30.87
CA GLU A 322 18.90 -29.76 -30.69
C GLU A 322 18.08 -31.02 -30.39
N LYS A 323 17.30 -31.00 -29.31
CA LYS A 323 16.35 -32.07 -28.95
C LYS A 323 14.97 -31.49 -28.65
N ILE A 324 13.93 -32.09 -29.22
CA ILE A 324 12.55 -31.71 -28.89
C ILE A 324 11.97 -32.75 -27.93
N LEU A 325 11.45 -32.28 -26.80
CA LEU A 325 10.76 -33.07 -25.79
C LEU A 325 9.32 -32.61 -25.64
N LYS A 326 8.40 -33.57 -25.43
CA LYS A 326 7.06 -33.27 -24.89
C LYS A 326 7.12 -33.47 -23.39
N LEU A 327 7.15 -32.38 -22.63
CA LEU A 327 7.19 -32.47 -21.17
C LEU A 327 5.82 -32.91 -20.64
N PRO A 328 5.79 -33.63 -19.51
CA PRO A 328 4.54 -33.95 -18.84
C PRO A 328 3.94 -32.69 -18.21
N LEU A 329 2.76 -32.85 -17.60
CA LEU A 329 2.16 -31.81 -16.77
C LEU A 329 3.15 -31.34 -15.70
N LEU A 330 3.48 -30.04 -15.72
CA LEU A 330 4.37 -29.41 -14.76
C LEU A 330 3.58 -28.92 -13.56
N VAL A 331 3.79 -29.56 -12.40
CA VAL A 331 2.96 -29.42 -11.20
C VAL A 331 3.80 -29.21 -9.96
N LYS A 332 3.32 -28.30 -9.11
CA LYS A 332 3.77 -28.16 -7.73
C LYS A 332 2.61 -28.30 -6.76
N LYS A 333 2.89 -28.84 -5.58
CA LYS A 333 1.94 -28.92 -4.46
C LYS A 333 2.38 -27.94 -3.38
N GLN A 334 1.43 -27.20 -2.81
CA GLN A 334 1.72 -26.33 -1.67
C GLN A 334 1.67 -27.15 -0.38
N GLU A 335 2.73 -27.10 0.41
CA GLU A 335 2.84 -27.76 1.72
C GLU A 335 3.52 -26.78 2.69
N ASN A 336 2.85 -26.43 3.80
CA ASN A 336 3.36 -25.49 4.80
C ASN A 336 3.95 -24.19 4.21
N ASN A 337 3.21 -23.51 3.33
CA ASN A 337 3.64 -22.32 2.59
C ASN A 337 4.85 -22.50 1.67
N THR A 338 5.25 -23.73 1.37
CA THR A 338 6.34 -24.06 0.45
C THR A 338 5.78 -24.83 -0.74
N TYR A 339 6.23 -24.50 -1.95
CA TYR A 339 5.88 -25.25 -3.14
C TYR A 339 6.88 -26.37 -3.40
N ILE A 340 6.42 -27.62 -3.34
CA ILE A 340 7.20 -28.83 -3.62
C ILE A 340 6.92 -29.36 -5.02
N ASN A 341 7.91 -29.99 -5.64
CA ASN A 341 7.74 -30.67 -6.92
C ASN A 341 6.73 -31.83 -6.80
N ALA A 342 5.77 -31.87 -7.72
CA ALA A 342 4.74 -32.91 -7.80
C ALA A 342 4.60 -33.47 -9.22
N ASN A 343 5.60 -33.27 -10.08
CA ASN A 343 5.62 -33.77 -11.44
C ASN A 343 5.51 -35.31 -11.46
N GLY A 344 4.56 -35.83 -12.25
CA GLY A 344 4.32 -37.28 -12.38
C GLY A 344 3.65 -37.95 -11.18
N ALA A 345 3.15 -37.19 -10.20
CA ALA A 345 2.28 -37.75 -9.16
C ALA A 345 1.00 -38.33 -9.76
N LYS A 346 0.54 -39.45 -9.22
CA LYS A 346 -0.63 -40.18 -9.73
C LYS A 346 -1.91 -39.90 -8.93
N GLY A 347 -1.76 -39.34 -7.73
CA GLY A 347 -2.87 -38.83 -6.92
C GLY A 347 -3.48 -37.55 -7.50
N LYS A 348 -4.62 -37.13 -6.94
CA LYS A 348 -5.29 -35.88 -7.33
C LYS A 348 -4.47 -34.68 -6.85
N ILE A 349 -4.08 -33.79 -7.76
CA ILE A 349 -3.43 -32.52 -7.45
C ILE A 349 -4.32 -31.36 -7.87
N ASP A 350 -4.35 -30.32 -7.05
CA ASP A 350 -5.04 -29.07 -7.35
C ASP A 350 -4.48 -28.43 -8.64
N GLU A 351 -5.38 -28.14 -9.57
CA GLU A 351 -5.05 -27.51 -10.86
C GLU A 351 -4.42 -26.12 -10.70
N LYS A 352 -4.61 -25.47 -9.55
CA LYS A 352 -3.90 -24.23 -9.21
C LYS A 352 -2.39 -24.41 -9.16
N GLY A 353 -1.90 -25.63 -8.87
CA GLY A 353 -0.48 -25.96 -8.81
C GLY A 353 0.19 -26.12 -10.17
N TYR A 354 -0.53 -25.97 -11.29
CA TYR A 354 -0.01 -26.22 -12.63
C TYR A 354 0.67 -24.97 -13.18
N LEU A 355 1.84 -25.11 -13.82
CA LEU A 355 2.57 -23.97 -14.41
C LEU A 355 1.69 -23.17 -15.38
N ALA A 356 1.00 -23.85 -16.29
CA ALA A 356 0.13 -23.20 -17.28
C ALA A 356 -0.98 -22.36 -16.61
N ASN A 357 -1.57 -22.85 -15.52
CA ASN A 357 -2.60 -22.13 -14.78
C ASN A 357 -2.01 -20.99 -13.95
N ALA A 358 -0.83 -21.19 -13.33
CA ALA A 358 -0.11 -20.15 -12.62
C ALA A 358 0.18 -18.95 -13.52
N LEU A 359 0.59 -19.20 -14.77
CA LEU A 359 0.84 -18.16 -15.76
C LEU A 359 -0.45 -17.44 -16.19
N LYS A 360 -1.53 -18.19 -16.46
CA LYS A 360 -2.82 -17.62 -16.87
C LYS A 360 -3.52 -16.84 -15.76
N ASN A 361 -3.30 -17.23 -14.51
CA ASN A 361 -3.86 -16.59 -13.32
C ASN A 361 -2.91 -15.55 -12.71
N TYR A 362 -1.75 -15.31 -13.32
CA TYR A 362 -0.74 -14.35 -12.84
C TYR A 362 -0.25 -14.63 -11.40
N ASP A 363 -0.09 -15.91 -11.03
CA ASP A 363 0.47 -16.31 -9.73
C ASP A 363 2.00 -16.18 -9.72
N GLU A 364 2.47 -15.03 -9.26
CA GLU A 364 3.89 -14.68 -9.18
C GLU A 364 4.72 -15.68 -8.37
N THR A 365 4.20 -16.14 -7.23
CA THR A 365 4.96 -16.97 -6.27
C THR A 365 5.15 -18.37 -6.82
N LEU A 366 4.10 -18.92 -7.42
CA LEU A 366 4.15 -20.24 -8.04
C LEU A 366 5.01 -20.23 -9.31
N VAL A 367 4.88 -19.20 -10.16
CA VAL A 367 5.74 -19.07 -11.36
C VAL A 367 7.21 -18.96 -10.96
N GLU A 368 7.54 -18.14 -9.96
CA GLU A 368 8.89 -18.03 -9.41
C GLU A 368 9.44 -19.40 -8.96
N ALA A 369 8.63 -20.21 -8.27
CA ALA A 369 9.02 -21.54 -7.85
C ALA A 369 9.36 -22.46 -9.05
N PHE A 370 8.65 -22.34 -10.18
CA PHE A 370 8.97 -23.08 -11.41
C PHE A 370 10.21 -22.54 -12.11
N MET A 371 10.40 -21.23 -12.16
CA MET A 371 11.60 -20.62 -12.77
C MET A 371 12.87 -21.03 -12.03
N ARG A 372 12.81 -21.13 -10.70
CA ARG A 372 13.88 -21.68 -9.87
C ARG A 372 14.22 -23.12 -10.26
N ASP A 373 13.21 -23.98 -10.44
CA ASP A 373 13.42 -25.37 -10.88
C ASP A 373 14.07 -25.42 -12.27
N PHE A 374 13.62 -24.60 -13.22
CA PHE A 374 14.22 -24.52 -14.55
C PHE A 374 15.69 -24.10 -14.49
N LYS A 375 16.01 -23.14 -13.62
CA LYS A 375 17.36 -22.62 -13.47
C LYS A 375 18.30 -23.61 -12.78
N GLU A 376 17.87 -24.13 -11.64
CA GLU A 376 18.75 -24.86 -10.71
C GLU A 376 18.67 -26.39 -10.91
N ARG A 377 17.46 -26.92 -11.13
CA ARG A 377 17.26 -28.37 -11.33
C ARG A 377 17.57 -28.79 -12.75
N TYR A 378 16.94 -28.13 -13.73
CA TYR A 378 17.10 -28.47 -15.14
C TYR A 378 18.28 -27.76 -15.81
N LYS A 379 19.02 -26.93 -15.04
CA LYS A 379 20.28 -26.28 -15.45
C LYS A 379 20.15 -25.54 -16.79
N ILE A 380 19.05 -24.82 -16.96
CA ILE A 380 18.78 -24.01 -18.15
C ILE A 380 19.50 -22.66 -18.01
N GLU A 381 20.30 -22.28 -19.00
CA GLU A 381 20.98 -20.99 -19.00
C GLU A 381 20.06 -19.87 -19.50
N LYS A 382 19.43 -20.07 -20.67
CA LYS A 382 18.55 -19.10 -21.33
C LYS A 382 17.17 -19.70 -21.61
N LEU A 383 16.12 -18.95 -21.28
CA LEU A 383 14.73 -19.36 -21.46
C LEU A 383 14.03 -18.47 -22.48
N TYR A 384 13.44 -19.11 -23.49
CA TYR A 384 12.60 -18.48 -24.50
C TYR A 384 11.24 -19.17 -24.50
N TYR A 385 10.15 -18.41 -24.57
CA TYR A 385 8.83 -19.00 -24.39
C TYR A 385 7.78 -18.43 -25.33
N LEU A 386 6.82 -19.26 -25.73
CA LEU A 386 5.65 -18.79 -26.47
C LEU A 386 4.67 -18.16 -25.49
N LEU A 387 4.25 -16.93 -25.76
CA LEU A 387 3.23 -16.23 -24.99
C LEU A 387 1.85 -16.58 -25.57
N ASP A 388 0.92 -16.99 -24.72
CA ASP A 388 -0.48 -17.19 -25.12
C ASP A 388 -1.06 -15.85 -25.61
N ASP A 389 -1.69 -15.86 -26.78
CA ASP A 389 -2.20 -14.68 -27.46
C ASP A 389 -3.27 -13.91 -26.68
N ASN A 390 -3.91 -14.56 -25.69
CA ASN A 390 -4.95 -13.95 -24.85
C ASN A 390 -4.40 -13.24 -23.60
N ILE A 391 -3.08 -13.30 -23.36
CA ILE A 391 -2.47 -12.71 -22.16
C ILE A 391 -2.48 -11.19 -22.25
N LYS A 392 -2.87 -10.55 -21.13
CA LYS A 392 -2.91 -9.09 -21.02
C LYS A 392 -1.51 -8.58 -20.64
N ASN A 393 -0.90 -7.78 -21.52
CA ASN A 393 0.48 -7.29 -21.36
C ASN A 393 0.76 -6.62 -20.01
N PHE A 394 -0.13 -5.74 -19.53
CA PHE A 394 0.06 -5.04 -18.24
C PHE A 394 -0.01 -6.00 -17.04
N GLU A 395 -0.97 -6.94 -17.03
CA GLU A 395 -1.10 -7.93 -15.94
C GLU A 395 0.09 -8.91 -15.93
N PHE A 396 0.63 -9.25 -17.09
CA PHE A 396 1.76 -10.17 -17.22
C PHE A 396 3.12 -9.55 -16.88
N ALA A 397 3.20 -8.22 -16.71
CA ALA A 397 4.46 -7.51 -16.44
C ALA A 397 5.21 -8.08 -15.22
N LYS A 398 4.49 -8.32 -14.11
CA LYS A 398 5.10 -8.89 -12.89
C LYS A 398 5.58 -10.32 -13.10
N ILE A 399 4.84 -11.13 -13.86
CA ILE A 399 5.28 -12.49 -14.22
C ILE A 399 6.56 -12.43 -15.04
N LYS A 400 6.63 -11.53 -16.02
CA LYS A 400 7.83 -11.29 -16.83
C LYS A 400 9.02 -10.87 -15.97
N HIS A 401 8.81 -10.00 -14.99
CA HIS A 401 9.82 -9.63 -13.99
C HIS A 401 10.31 -10.86 -13.22
N LYS A 402 9.39 -11.71 -12.72
CA LYS A 402 9.75 -12.95 -12.03
C LYS A 402 10.57 -13.90 -12.90
N ILE A 403 10.26 -14.01 -14.20
CA ILE A 403 11.05 -14.80 -15.15
C ILE A 403 12.46 -14.20 -15.32
N SER A 404 12.57 -12.89 -15.47
CA SER A 404 13.85 -12.21 -15.74
C SER A 404 14.84 -12.25 -14.56
N LEU A 405 14.34 -12.39 -13.32
CA LEU A 405 15.17 -12.63 -12.14
C LEU A 405 16.04 -13.90 -12.29
N TYR A 406 15.52 -14.95 -12.92
CA TYR A 406 16.24 -16.22 -13.15
C TYR A 406 16.89 -16.27 -14.54
N PHE A 407 16.28 -15.61 -15.53
CA PHE A 407 16.67 -15.64 -16.94
C PHE A 407 16.77 -14.23 -17.51
N LYS A 408 17.92 -13.57 -17.33
CA LYS A 408 18.14 -12.17 -17.74
C LYS A 408 17.87 -11.89 -19.23
N ASP A 409 18.13 -12.88 -20.09
CA ASP A 409 17.94 -12.79 -21.55
C ASP A 409 16.58 -13.35 -22.00
N ALA A 410 15.63 -13.55 -21.07
CA ALA A 410 14.35 -14.15 -21.42
C ALA A 410 13.58 -13.31 -22.44
N LYS A 411 13.07 -13.96 -23.48
CA LYS A 411 12.27 -13.33 -24.54
C LYS A 411 11.13 -14.25 -24.94
N PHE A 412 10.03 -13.66 -25.41
CA PHE A 412 8.91 -14.41 -25.94
C PHE A 412 8.56 -13.97 -27.36
N TYR A 413 7.83 -14.84 -28.05
CA TYR A 413 6.98 -14.45 -29.17
C TYR A 413 5.53 -14.83 -28.84
N PRO A 414 4.54 -14.03 -29.29
CA PRO A 414 3.17 -14.51 -29.33
C PRO A 414 3.10 -15.85 -30.08
N LYS A 415 2.31 -16.79 -29.57
CA LYS A 415 2.20 -18.14 -30.13
C LYS A 415 1.74 -18.10 -31.59
N SER A 416 0.77 -17.25 -31.92
CA SER A 416 0.36 -16.95 -33.31
C SER A 416 1.55 -16.62 -34.21
N VAL A 417 2.40 -15.67 -33.81
CA VAL A 417 3.55 -15.18 -34.59
C VAL A 417 4.54 -16.31 -34.87
N ALA A 418 4.90 -17.08 -33.82
CA ALA A 418 5.83 -18.19 -33.97
C ALA A 418 5.30 -19.29 -34.91
N LEU A 419 3.99 -19.54 -34.91
CA LEU A 419 3.33 -20.43 -35.87
C LEU A 419 3.39 -19.85 -37.29
N GLY A 420 3.08 -18.55 -37.44
CA GLY A 420 3.10 -17.82 -38.71
C GLY A 420 4.49 -17.76 -39.38
N PHE A 421 5.56 -17.75 -38.60
CA PHE A 421 6.94 -17.81 -39.12
C PHE A 421 7.21 -19.04 -39.99
N SER A 422 6.48 -20.15 -39.79
CA SER A 422 6.60 -21.33 -40.66
C SER A 422 6.32 -20.98 -42.12
N SER A 423 5.20 -20.32 -42.39
CA SER A 423 4.79 -19.96 -43.74
C SER A 423 5.63 -18.81 -44.29
N LEU A 424 6.05 -17.89 -43.42
CA LEU A 424 6.92 -16.77 -43.78
C LEU A 424 8.31 -17.25 -44.25
N PHE A 425 8.95 -18.15 -43.49
CA PHE A 425 10.29 -18.65 -43.81
C PHE A 425 10.32 -19.64 -44.97
N GLU A 426 9.18 -20.22 -45.34
CA GLU A 426 9.04 -21.08 -46.52
C GLU A 426 8.68 -20.30 -47.78
N ASN A 427 8.60 -18.96 -47.72
CA ASN A 427 8.21 -18.09 -48.83
C ASN A 427 6.87 -18.50 -49.48
N LYS A 428 5.92 -19.04 -48.69
CA LYS A 428 4.61 -19.50 -49.16
C LYS A 428 3.53 -18.42 -49.15
N LEU A 429 3.85 -17.25 -48.60
CA LEU A 429 2.90 -16.17 -48.36
C LEU A 429 2.95 -15.12 -49.46
N LYS A 430 1.79 -14.56 -49.81
CA LYS A 430 1.66 -13.39 -50.70
C LYS A 430 1.23 -12.15 -49.92
N LYS A 431 1.55 -10.97 -50.48
CA LYS A 431 1.14 -9.68 -49.91
C LYS A 431 -0.38 -9.65 -49.68
N ASN A 432 -0.78 -9.15 -48.51
CA ASN A 432 -2.15 -9.04 -48.00
C ASN A 432 -2.88 -10.36 -47.68
N GLU A 433 -2.22 -11.52 -47.80
CA GLU A 433 -2.75 -12.75 -47.20
C GLU A 433 -2.83 -12.62 -45.68
N ARG A 434 -3.73 -13.41 -45.07
CA ARG A 434 -3.97 -13.39 -43.62
C ARG A 434 -3.86 -14.79 -43.07
N LEU A 435 -3.13 -14.94 -41.97
CA LEU A 435 -3.11 -16.16 -41.18
C LEU A 435 -3.84 -15.90 -39.87
N ARG A 436 -4.64 -16.85 -39.37
CA ARG A 436 -5.41 -16.68 -38.13
C ARG A 436 -5.09 -17.74 -37.10
N TYR A 437 -4.97 -17.32 -35.85
CA TYR A 437 -4.85 -18.18 -34.68
C TYR A 437 -5.52 -17.50 -33.48
N ASN A 438 -6.40 -18.19 -32.74
CA ASN A 438 -7.06 -17.68 -31.53
C ASN A 438 -7.54 -16.20 -31.60
N SER A 439 -8.37 -15.87 -32.59
CA SER A 439 -8.91 -14.49 -32.78
C SER A 439 -7.85 -13.40 -33.03
N VAL A 440 -6.66 -13.80 -33.47
CA VAL A 440 -5.58 -12.92 -33.91
C VAL A 440 -5.29 -13.18 -35.38
N ASP A 441 -5.24 -12.10 -36.16
CA ASP A 441 -4.80 -12.11 -37.55
C ASP A 441 -3.33 -11.72 -37.65
N LEU A 442 -2.59 -12.43 -38.50
CA LEU A 442 -1.28 -12.05 -39.01
C LEU A 442 -1.44 -11.66 -40.47
N VAL A 443 -1.37 -10.38 -40.78
CA VAL A 443 -1.48 -9.87 -42.15
C VAL A 443 -0.10 -9.76 -42.77
N VAL A 444 0.05 -10.31 -43.96
CA VAL A 444 1.32 -10.28 -44.68
C VAL A 444 1.49 -8.93 -45.36
N LYS A 445 2.56 -8.22 -45.03
CA LYS A 445 2.87 -6.90 -45.59
C LYS A 445 4.30 -6.82 -46.10
N GLU A 446 4.56 -5.86 -46.97
CA GLU A 446 5.93 -5.51 -47.38
C GLU A 446 6.52 -4.51 -46.40
N ASN A 447 7.76 -4.71 -46.00
CA ASN A 447 8.49 -3.76 -45.15
C ASN A 447 9.50 -2.98 -45.98
N HIS A 448 9.13 -1.76 -46.38
CA HIS A 448 9.97 -0.90 -47.24
C HIS A 448 11.14 -0.22 -46.53
N LYS A 449 11.19 -0.24 -45.18
CA LYS A 449 12.11 0.59 -44.39
C LYS A 449 13.33 -0.17 -43.82
N SER A 450 13.42 -1.49 -43.96
CA SER A 450 14.46 -2.29 -43.30
C SER A 450 15.16 -3.26 -44.25
N LYS A 451 16.31 -3.77 -43.81
CA LYS A 451 16.98 -4.95 -44.38
C LYS A 451 15.95 -6.10 -44.52
N THR A 452 15.89 -6.75 -45.67
CA THR A 452 14.95 -7.86 -45.94
C THR A 452 15.69 -9.19 -45.89
N PHE A 453 15.11 -10.18 -45.21
CA PHE A 453 15.71 -11.53 -45.10
C PHE A 453 15.18 -12.51 -46.16
N ASN A 454 14.09 -12.15 -46.83
CA ASN A 454 13.46 -12.92 -47.90
C ASN A 454 13.43 -12.11 -49.20
N ASP A 455 13.21 -12.81 -50.32
CA ASP A 455 13.26 -12.22 -51.66
C ASP A 455 12.21 -11.12 -51.89
N CYS A 456 11.14 -11.13 -51.11
CA CYS A 456 9.97 -10.26 -51.30
C CYS A 456 9.84 -9.14 -50.25
N GLY A 457 10.73 -9.06 -49.27
CA GLY A 457 10.64 -8.10 -48.17
C GLY A 457 9.39 -8.22 -47.31
N LEU A 458 8.82 -9.43 -47.20
CA LEU A 458 7.57 -9.67 -46.49
C LEU A 458 7.78 -9.83 -44.98
N VAL A 459 6.87 -9.25 -44.20
CA VAL A 459 6.76 -9.33 -42.74
C VAL A 459 5.32 -9.64 -42.33
N LEU A 460 5.13 -10.04 -41.08
CA LEU A 460 3.80 -10.27 -40.49
C LEU A 460 3.35 -9.04 -39.67
N GLU A 461 2.12 -8.60 -39.82
CA GLU A 461 1.49 -7.62 -38.93
C GLU A 461 0.44 -8.32 -38.07
N ARG A 462 0.70 -8.40 -36.76
CA ARG A 462 -0.21 -9.00 -35.79
C ARG A 462 -1.28 -7.99 -35.37
N GLN A 463 -2.55 -8.39 -35.43
CA GLN A 463 -3.68 -7.55 -35.06
C GLN A 463 -4.92 -8.37 -34.65
N LYS A 464 -5.94 -7.70 -34.11
CA LYS A 464 -7.25 -8.34 -33.82
C LYS A 464 -7.86 -8.94 -35.09
N SER A 465 -8.55 -10.08 -34.94
CA SER A 465 -9.22 -10.74 -36.06
C SER A 465 -10.31 -9.88 -36.69
N ASP A 466 -10.36 -9.89 -38.02
CA ASP A 466 -11.45 -9.32 -38.81
C ASP A 466 -12.18 -10.45 -39.54
N ASP A 467 -13.35 -10.85 -39.05
CA ASP A 467 -14.15 -11.96 -39.61
C ASP A 467 -14.71 -11.64 -41.02
N SER A 468 -14.66 -10.38 -41.45
CA SER A 468 -15.10 -9.98 -42.80
C SER A 468 -14.08 -10.29 -43.90
N LYS A 469 -12.88 -10.76 -43.54
CA LYS A 469 -11.78 -11.03 -44.47
C LYS A 469 -11.48 -12.52 -44.57
N GLU A 470 -10.96 -12.95 -45.72
CA GLU A 470 -10.46 -14.31 -45.91
C GLU A 470 -9.13 -14.53 -45.15
N PHE A 471 -8.96 -15.71 -44.55
CA PHE A 471 -7.78 -16.07 -43.77
C PHE A 471 -7.50 -17.58 -43.83
N LEU A 472 -6.25 -17.96 -43.59
CA LEU A 472 -5.81 -19.35 -43.42
C LEU A 472 -5.61 -19.67 -41.93
N ILE A 473 -6.17 -20.78 -41.46
CA ILE A 473 -6.11 -21.17 -40.04
C ILE A 473 -4.76 -21.81 -39.72
N LEU A 474 -4.06 -21.28 -38.71
CA LEU A 474 -2.89 -21.90 -38.10
C LEU A 474 -3.30 -22.95 -37.08
N GLN A 475 -2.52 -24.03 -36.96
CA GLN A 475 -2.84 -25.17 -36.09
C GLN A 475 -1.71 -25.46 -35.10
N ASP A 476 -2.09 -25.89 -33.89
CA ASP A 476 -1.16 -26.32 -32.85
C ASP A 476 -0.33 -27.55 -33.23
N SER A 477 -0.75 -28.33 -34.23
CA SER A 477 0.03 -29.45 -34.78
C SER A 477 1.43 -29.03 -35.26
N PHE A 478 1.65 -27.74 -35.56
CA PHE A 478 2.93 -27.18 -35.97
C PHE A 478 3.79 -26.63 -34.83
N ILE A 479 3.42 -26.84 -33.56
CA ILE A 479 4.14 -26.24 -32.41
C ILE A 479 5.63 -26.58 -32.38
N LYS A 480 6.01 -27.82 -32.72
CA LYS A 480 7.42 -28.24 -32.80
C LYS A 480 8.21 -27.40 -33.82
N LYS A 481 7.56 -27.07 -34.94
CA LYS A 481 8.13 -26.23 -36.00
C LYS A 481 8.19 -24.77 -35.55
N ALA A 482 7.16 -24.29 -34.84
CA ALA A 482 7.15 -22.95 -34.25
C ALA A 482 8.32 -22.72 -33.29
N LEU A 483 8.66 -23.71 -32.43
CA LEU A 483 9.82 -23.62 -31.53
C LEU A 483 11.16 -23.53 -32.30
N LYS A 484 11.32 -24.30 -33.37
CA LYS A 484 12.50 -24.18 -34.25
C LYS A 484 12.56 -22.83 -34.96
N ASN A 485 11.41 -22.34 -35.42
CA ASN A 485 11.33 -21.03 -36.05
C ASN A 485 11.56 -19.89 -35.08
N PHE A 486 11.19 -20.03 -33.80
CA PHE A 486 11.56 -19.10 -32.74
C PHE A 486 13.08 -18.93 -32.72
N LYS A 487 13.83 -20.02 -32.59
CA LYS A 487 15.30 -20.00 -32.58
C LYS A 487 15.88 -19.32 -33.83
N ARG A 488 15.36 -19.67 -35.01
CA ARG A 488 15.76 -19.02 -36.27
C ARG A 488 15.44 -17.52 -36.28
N ALA A 489 14.26 -17.13 -35.80
CA ALA A 489 13.81 -15.75 -35.73
C ALA A 489 14.72 -14.89 -34.84
N LEU A 490 15.10 -15.39 -33.66
CA LEU A 490 16.08 -14.70 -32.79
C LEU A 490 17.44 -14.48 -33.46
N GLY A 491 17.89 -15.43 -34.29
CA GLY A 491 19.12 -15.27 -35.07
C GLY A 491 19.03 -14.10 -36.05
N LEU A 492 17.92 -14.04 -36.80
CA LEU A 492 17.68 -12.96 -37.77
C LEU A 492 17.49 -11.60 -37.10
N GLU A 493 16.82 -11.52 -35.95
CA GLU A 493 16.67 -10.26 -35.22
C GLU A 493 18.01 -9.72 -34.72
N LYS A 494 18.93 -10.59 -34.28
CA LYS A 494 20.31 -10.17 -33.92
C LYS A 494 21.06 -9.57 -35.10
N GLU A 495 20.70 -9.93 -36.33
CA GLU A 495 21.24 -9.34 -37.57
C GLU A 495 20.49 -8.07 -38.04
N GLY A 496 19.53 -7.60 -37.25
CA GLY A 496 18.75 -6.38 -37.50
C GLY A 496 17.54 -6.56 -38.41
N PHE A 497 17.08 -7.80 -38.64
CA PHE A 497 15.88 -8.05 -39.44
C PHE A 497 14.59 -7.90 -38.62
N ILE A 498 13.61 -7.21 -39.18
CA ILE A 498 12.25 -7.12 -38.62
C ILE A 498 11.40 -8.21 -39.28
N LEU A 499 10.89 -9.14 -38.48
CA LEU A 499 10.09 -10.27 -38.98
C LEU A 499 8.58 -10.06 -38.81
N TYR A 500 8.19 -9.31 -37.78
CA TYR A 500 6.81 -8.94 -37.54
C TYR A 500 6.69 -7.57 -36.89
N LYS A 501 5.50 -6.96 -36.99
CA LYS A 501 5.07 -5.77 -36.27
C LYS A 501 3.76 -6.05 -35.53
N GLU A 502 3.51 -5.32 -34.47
CA GLU A 502 2.28 -5.41 -33.67
C GLU A 502 1.41 -4.18 -33.93
N CYS A 503 0.12 -4.41 -34.20
CA CYS A 503 -0.91 -3.38 -34.20
C CYS A 503 -1.36 -3.16 -32.74
N LEU A 504 -0.82 -2.11 -32.13
CA LEU A 504 -1.00 -1.82 -30.72
C LEU A 504 -2.41 -1.32 -30.42
N PRO A 505 -2.99 -1.73 -29.28
CA PRO A 505 -4.26 -1.20 -28.82
C PRO A 505 -4.15 0.29 -28.51
N LYS A 506 -5.26 1.02 -28.66
CA LYS A 506 -5.36 2.41 -28.23
C LYS A 506 -5.02 2.51 -26.75
N LEU A 507 -4.09 3.40 -26.40
CA LEU A 507 -3.62 3.62 -25.03
C LEU A 507 -3.65 5.11 -24.73
N SER A 508 -4.27 5.47 -23.62
CA SER A 508 -4.35 6.85 -23.14
C SER A 508 -4.07 6.91 -21.65
N MET A 509 -3.64 8.08 -21.19
CA MET A 509 -3.59 8.45 -19.78
C MET A 509 -4.74 9.41 -19.48
N GLU A 510 -5.39 9.24 -18.35
CA GLU A 510 -6.35 10.21 -17.86
C GLU A 510 -5.60 11.40 -17.23
N VAL A 511 -5.83 12.59 -17.76
CA VAL A 511 -5.23 13.85 -17.28
C VAL A 511 -6.33 14.83 -16.90
N VAL A 512 -6.06 15.71 -15.95
CA VAL A 512 -6.97 16.80 -15.60
C VAL A 512 -6.52 18.05 -16.34
N LYS A 513 -7.37 18.57 -17.23
CA LYS A 513 -7.15 19.82 -17.96
C LYS A 513 -8.38 20.70 -17.90
N ASP A 514 -8.20 21.95 -17.48
CA ASP A 514 -9.30 22.90 -17.21
C ASP A 514 -10.31 22.36 -16.19
N GLY A 515 -9.82 21.52 -15.26
CA GLY A 515 -10.64 20.88 -14.26
C GLY A 515 -11.49 19.70 -14.72
N ARG A 516 -11.40 19.30 -16.00
CA ARG A 516 -12.09 18.12 -16.54
C ARG A 516 -11.09 17.01 -16.82
N PHE A 517 -11.50 15.77 -16.58
CA PHE A 517 -10.71 14.63 -17.02
C PHE A 517 -10.78 14.54 -18.54
N LYS A 518 -9.61 14.49 -19.17
CA LYS A 518 -9.43 14.32 -20.61
C LYS A 518 -8.47 13.17 -20.82
N ASN A 519 -8.65 12.47 -21.92
CA ASN A 519 -7.76 11.40 -22.31
C ASN A 519 -6.58 12.03 -23.07
N PHE A 520 -5.38 11.91 -22.52
CA PHE A 520 -4.14 12.16 -23.21
C PHE A 520 -3.76 10.90 -23.99
N GLU A 521 -3.96 10.90 -25.30
CA GLU A 521 -3.72 9.74 -26.16
C GLU A 521 -2.22 9.55 -26.39
N ILE A 522 -1.69 8.39 -25.97
CA ILE A 522 -0.30 7.98 -26.22
C ILE A 522 -0.23 7.16 -27.51
N ILE A 523 -1.12 6.16 -27.65
CA ILE A 523 -1.17 5.28 -28.80
C ILE A 523 -2.53 5.45 -29.47
N LYS A 524 -2.52 5.92 -30.72
CA LYS A 524 -3.71 6.04 -31.56
C LYS A 524 -4.19 4.65 -31.97
N ASP A 525 -5.48 4.50 -32.27
CA ASP A 525 -5.99 3.25 -32.83
C ASP A 525 -5.23 2.84 -34.10
N LYS A 526 -4.96 1.54 -34.25
CA LYS A 526 -4.20 0.95 -35.37
C LYS A 526 -2.76 1.43 -35.53
N THR A 527 -2.11 1.87 -34.46
CA THR A 527 -0.68 2.17 -34.47
C THR A 527 0.12 0.87 -34.62
N ILE A 528 1.02 0.79 -35.61
CA ILE A 528 1.80 -0.42 -35.91
C ILE A 528 3.28 -0.17 -35.60
N LEU A 529 3.85 -0.95 -34.68
CA LEU A 529 5.27 -0.86 -34.28
C LEU A 529 5.94 -2.24 -34.28
N GLY A 530 7.19 -2.29 -34.72
CA GLY A 530 8.08 -3.43 -34.53
C GLY A 530 8.69 -3.48 -33.12
N ASP A 531 9.32 -4.59 -32.78
CA ASP A 531 10.08 -4.71 -31.54
C ASP A 531 11.21 -3.66 -31.51
N LYS A 532 11.25 -2.89 -30.41
CA LYS A 532 12.16 -1.76 -30.16
C LYS A 532 11.99 -0.56 -31.09
N GLU A 533 10.81 -0.38 -31.69
CA GLU A 533 10.50 0.80 -32.50
C GLU A 533 10.02 1.96 -31.59
N THR A 534 10.52 3.16 -31.86
CA THR A 534 10.15 4.39 -31.13
C THR A 534 9.17 5.24 -31.94
N LEU A 535 8.14 5.74 -31.27
CA LEU A 535 7.11 6.65 -31.78
C LEU A 535 7.24 8.00 -31.08
N GLU A 536 7.30 9.09 -31.85
CA GLU A 536 7.17 10.45 -31.32
C GLU A 536 5.70 10.81 -31.14
N ILE A 537 5.34 11.29 -29.94
CA ILE A 537 3.99 11.74 -29.63
C ILE A 537 3.89 13.23 -29.98
N GLU A 538 3.07 13.56 -30.98
CA GLU A 538 2.94 14.92 -31.53
C GLU A 538 2.43 15.94 -30.49
N THR A 539 1.57 15.49 -29.56
CA THR A 539 0.98 16.37 -28.56
C THR A 539 1.94 16.48 -27.36
N PRO A 540 2.43 17.69 -27.02
CA PRO A 540 3.28 17.88 -25.86
C PRO A 540 2.48 17.71 -24.56
N PHE A 541 3.17 17.33 -23.49
CA PHE A 541 2.61 17.23 -22.15
C PHE A 541 3.10 18.39 -21.29
N ILE A 542 2.19 19.07 -20.59
CA ILE A 542 2.54 20.16 -19.68
C ILE A 542 2.59 19.59 -18.27
N ILE A 543 3.76 19.64 -17.63
CA ILE A 543 3.93 19.31 -16.22
C ILE A 543 3.67 20.59 -15.43
N PRO A 544 2.58 20.67 -14.63
CA PRO A 544 2.26 21.88 -13.89
C PRO A 544 3.22 22.13 -12.73
N LYS A 545 3.42 23.40 -12.42
CA LYS A 545 4.25 23.87 -11.31
C LYS A 545 3.76 23.37 -9.95
N GLY A 546 4.67 23.32 -8.98
CA GLY A 546 4.36 23.11 -7.57
C GLY A 546 4.00 21.68 -7.16
N ARG A 547 3.93 20.72 -8.09
CA ARG A 547 3.60 19.33 -7.77
C ARG A 547 4.86 18.47 -7.54
N GLU A 548 4.83 17.70 -6.46
CA GLU A 548 5.90 16.77 -6.04
C GLU A 548 5.93 15.47 -6.87
N SER A 549 4.78 15.02 -7.36
CA SER A 549 4.66 13.83 -8.21
C SER A 549 3.33 13.81 -8.95
N PHE A 550 3.23 12.95 -9.96
CA PHE A 550 2.01 12.72 -10.73
C PHE A 550 1.68 11.25 -10.80
N ALA A 551 0.39 10.94 -10.76
CA ALA A 551 -0.14 9.61 -11.00
C ALA A 551 -1.28 9.74 -12.01
N LEU A 552 -1.14 9.07 -13.17
CA LEU A 552 -2.04 9.22 -14.31
C LEU A 552 -2.67 7.86 -14.63
N PRO A 553 -3.96 7.64 -14.30
CA PRO A 553 -4.65 6.38 -14.58
C PRO A 553 -4.62 6.01 -16.07
N LEU A 554 -4.50 4.72 -16.36
CA LEU A 554 -4.43 4.21 -17.74
C LEU A 554 -5.79 3.79 -18.28
N ILE A 555 -5.97 4.08 -19.57
CA ILE A 555 -7.13 3.70 -20.36
C ILE A 555 -6.63 2.90 -21.58
N LEU A 556 -7.05 1.65 -21.69
CA LEU A 556 -6.67 0.71 -22.74
C LEU A 556 -7.90 0.28 -23.52
N ASN A 557 -7.91 0.49 -24.84
CA ASN A 557 -9.09 0.25 -25.70
C ASN A 557 -10.37 0.89 -25.14
N GLU A 558 -10.26 2.12 -24.62
CA GLU A 558 -11.38 2.87 -24.03
C GLU A 558 -11.90 2.32 -22.69
N GLU A 559 -11.26 1.29 -22.13
CA GLU A 559 -11.54 0.77 -20.80
C GLU A 559 -10.46 1.19 -19.81
N LYS A 560 -10.87 1.64 -18.61
CA LYS A 560 -9.92 1.93 -17.53
C LYS A 560 -9.35 0.63 -16.98
N ILE A 561 -8.03 0.59 -16.80
CA ILE A 561 -7.34 -0.56 -16.22
C ILE A 561 -6.77 -0.21 -14.86
N ALA A 562 -6.46 -1.23 -14.04
CA ALA A 562 -5.93 -1.06 -12.68
C ALA A 562 -4.43 -0.65 -12.67
N TYR A 563 -4.01 0.21 -13.59
CA TYR A 563 -2.64 0.68 -13.72
C TYR A 563 -2.62 2.19 -13.95
N GLN A 564 -1.54 2.84 -13.52
CA GLN A 564 -1.28 4.25 -13.72
C GLN A 564 0.18 4.50 -14.04
N GLY A 565 0.45 5.56 -14.79
CA GLY A 565 1.78 6.10 -15.00
C GLY A 565 2.16 7.03 -13.85
N LYS A 566 3.27 6.74 -13.17
CA LYS A 566 3.85 7.62 -12.15
C LYS A 566 4.98 8.45 -12.75
N ILE A 567 4.94 9.75 -12.52
CA ILE A 567 6.00 10.68 -12.90
C ILE A 567 6.60 11.26 -11.62
N THR A 568 7.89 11.04 -11.44
CA THR A 568 8.68 11.58 -10.34
C THR A 568 10.01 12.08 -10.88
N SER A 569 10.48 13.22 -10.39
CA SER A 569 11.78 13.78 -10.74
C SER A 569 12.42 14.43 -9.52
N LYS A 570 13.76 14.56 -9.53
CA LYS A 570 14.48 15.37 -8.55
C LYS A 570 14.27 16.88 -8.76
N ASP A 571 13.80 17.25 -9.94
CA ASP A 571 13.51 18.63 -10.30
C ASP A 571 12.11 19.05 -9.81
N PHE A 572 11.32 18.12 -9.27
CA PHE A 572 10.03 18.43 -8.68
C PHE A 572 10.19 18.93 -7.23
N PRO A 573 9.38 19.90 -6.79
CA PRO A 573 8.35 20.61 -7.56
C PRO A 573 8.92 21.68 -8.50
N LEU A 574 8.37 21.78 -9.71
CA LEU A 574 8.78 22.78 -10.70
C LEU A 574 8.30 24.19 -10.32
N GLU A 575 9.09 25.22 -10.62
CA GLU A 575 8.70 26.62 -10.37
C GLU A 575 7.63 27.13 -11.34
N ASN A 576 7.67 26.67 -12.60
CA ASN A 576 6.78 27.06 -13.68
C ASN A 576 6.14 25.82 -14.33
N ASP A 577 5.07 26.04 -15.10
CA ASP A 577 4.50 25.00 -15.94
C ASP A 577 5.49 24.74 -17.09
N GLU A 578 5.91 23.48 -17.25
CA GLU A 578 6.99 23.12 -18.18
C GLU A 578 6.50 22.14 -19.25
N GLU A 579 6.90 22.40 -20.49
CA GLU A 579 6.50 21.59 -21.64
C GLU A 579 7.49 20.45 -21.88
N TYR A 580 6.96 19.24 -22.05
CA TYR A 580 7.72 18.03 -22.35
C TYR A 580 7.22 17.40 -23.65
N LYS A 581 8.16 17.03 -24.52
CA LYS A 581 7.93 16.19 -25.69
C LYS A 581 8.01 14.73 -25.29
N LEU A 582 7.12 13.90 -25.83
CA LEU A 582 7.01 12.50 -25.44
C LEU A 582 7.50 11.57 -26.54
N THR A 583 8.26 10.56 -26.13
CA THR A 583 8.68 9.44 -26.98
C THR A 583 8.25 8.13 -26.34
N LEU A 584 7.53 7.31 -27.10
CA LEU A 584 7.15 5.97 -26.69
C LEU A 584 8.04 4.96 -27.42
N THR A 585 8.74 4.10 -26.68
CA THR A 585 9.43 2.95 -27.26
C THR A 585 8.67 1.67 -26.93
N TYR A 586 8.31 0.91 -27.96
CA TYR A 586 7.68 -0.41 -27.79
C TYR A 586 8.77 -1.49 -27.77
N ASP A 587 9.09 -2.03 -26.59
CA ASP A 587 10.15 -3.04 -26.42
C ASP A 587 9.56 -4.27 -25.72
N ILE A 588 9.47 -5.40 -26.43
CA ILE A 588 8.95 -6.64 -25.82
C ILE A 588 9.98 -7.31 -24.89
N GLY A 589 11.17 -6.74 -24.72
CA GLY A 589 12.18 -7.17 -23.75
C GLY A 589 12.05 -6.53 -22.37
N THR A 590 11.34 -5.40 -22.22
CA THR A 590 11.20 -4.69 -20.93
C THR A 590 10.05 -5.21 -20.09
N GLU A 591 10.06 -5.03 -18.77
CA GLU A 591 9.00 -5.52 -17.86
C GLU A 591 7.59 -5.14 -18.34
N PHE A 592 7.39 -3.86 -18.63
CA PHE A 592 6.25 -3.35 -19.38
C PHE A 592 6.69 -3.11 -20.82
N ASN A 593 5.89 -3.53 -21.80
CA ASN A 593 6.27 -3.42 -23.22
C ASN A 593 6.33 -1.96 -23.73
N TYR A 594 5.95 -0.98 -22.91
CA TYR A 594 5.85 0.43 -23.25
C TYR A 594 6.82 1.22 -22.38
N VAL A 595 7.79 1.90 -22.98
CA VAL A 595 8.69 2.84 -22.28
C VAL A 595 8.33 4.24 -22.73
N LEU A 596 7.75 5.04 -21.84
CA LEU A 596 7.34 6.42 -22.14
C LEU A 596 8.32 7.40 -21.49
N GLU A 597 9.03 8.14 -22.33
CA GLU A 597 10.01 9.15 -21.93
C GLU A 597 9.45 10.56 -22.18
N PHE A 598 9.63 11.43 -21.21
CA PHE A 598 9.26 12.83 -21.21
C PHE A 598 10.56 13.63 -21.33
N LYS A 599 10.77 14.29 -22.46
CA LYS A 599 11.93 15.13 -22.72
C LYS A 599 11.55 16.61 -22.59
N PRO A 600 12.14 17.36 -21.65
CA PRO A 600 11.79 18.77 -21.47
C PRO A 600 12.20 19.60 -22.68
N VAL A 601 11.41 20.63 -22.98
CA VAL A 601 11.80 21.69 -23.92
C VAL A 601 12.83 22.62 -23.26
N ASN A 602 12.73 22.81 -21.95
CA ASN A 602 13.71 23.53 -21.14
C ASN A 602 14.96 22.67 -20.90
N ASN A 603 16.11 23.11 -21.41
CA ASN A 603 17.37 22.37 -21.32
C ASN A 603 17.97 22.30 -19.90
N ASP A 604 17.48 23.10 -18.95
CA ASP A 604 17.92 23.07 -17.55
C ASP A 604 17.29 21.89 -16.77
N LEU A 605 16.23 21.29 -17.31
CA LEU A 605 15.53 20.15 -16.73
C LEU A 605 16.00 18.82 -17.33
N LYS A 606 15.81 17.73 -16.58
CA LYS A 606 16.20 16.39 -17.05
C LYS A 606 15.04 15.63 -17.68
N PRO A 607 15.31 14.74 -18.65
CA PRO A 607 14.33 13.78 -19.13
C PRO A 607 13.82 12.88 -17.99
N ILE A 608 12.53 12.53 -18.06
CA ILE A 608 11.86 11.68 -17.08
C ILE A 608 11.34 10.43 -17.79
N VAL A 609 11.63 9.25 -17.26
CA VAL A 609 11.01 8.01 -17.72
C VAL A 609 9.85 7.68 -16.79
N MET A 610 8.67 7.46 -17.35
CA MET A 610 7.48 7.11 -16.60
C MET A 610 7.57 5.70 -16.02
N GLU A 611 7.16 5.55 -14.77
CA GLU A 611 7.07 4.26 -14.10
C GLU A 611 5.63 3.77 -14.09
N TRP A 612 5.38 2.59 -14.66
CA TRP A 612 4.06 1.97 -14.61
C TRP A 612 3.88 1.27 -13.27
N GLN A 613 2.79 1.60 -12.57
CA GLN A 613 2.44 0.97 -11.32
C GLN A 613 1.00 0.47 -11.35
N ARG A 614 0.77 -0.70 -10.77
CA ARG A 614 -0.58 -1.18 -10.51
C ARG A 614 -1.22 -0.24 -9.49
N ILE A 615 -2.44 0.19 -9.76
CA ILE A 615 -3.30 0.85 -8.77
C ILE A 615 -3.78 -0.26 -7.84
N ASP A 616 -2.94 -0.63 -6.88
CA ASP A 616 -3.43 -1.28 -5.68
C ASP A 616 -4.38 -0.30 -4.97
N ARG A 617 -5.30 -0.78 -4.11
CA ARG A 617 -6.38 0.05 -3.53
C ARG A 617 -5.82 1.31 -2.85
N VAL A 618 -5.68 2.41 -3.60
CA VAL A 618 -5.13 3.67 -3.10
C VAL A 618 -6.19 4.32 -2.24
N GLU A 619 -5.89 4.54 -0.97
CA GLU A 619 -6.74 5.26 -0.06
C GLU A 619 -6.93 6.70 -0.58
N LEU A 620 -8.17 7.05 -0.90
CA LEU A 620 -8.50 8.37 -1.44
C LEU A 620 -8.77 9.34 -0.28
N PRO A 621 -8.50 10.66 -0.42
CA PRO A 621 -8.75 11.62 0.66
C PRO A 621 -10.22 11.65 1.05
N THR A 622 -10.55 11.66 2.34
CA THR A 622 -11.94 11.66 2.80
C THR A 622 -12.23 12.91 3.62
N PRO A 623 -13.46 13.43 3.62
CA PRO A 623 -13.87 14.47 4.55
C PRO A 623 -13.77 13.98 5.98
N ASP A 624 -13.12 14.78 6.83
CA ASP A 624 -13.06 14.53 8.27
C ASP A 624 -14.44 14.73 8.89
N SER A 625 -14.73 13.97 9.95
CA SER A 625 -15.92 14.19 10.76
C SER A 625 -15.82 15.52 11.54
N ILE A 626 -16.95 16.09 11.93
CA ILE A 626 -16.96 17.24 12.84
C ILE A 626 -16.26 16.85 14.15
N LYS A 627 -15.28 17.66 14.56
CA LYS A 627 -14.51 17.43 15.78
C LYS A 627 -15.43 17.45 16.99
N LYS A 628 -15.43 16.37 17.77
CA LYS A 628 -16.08 16.33 19.09
C LYS A 628 -15.44 17.38 20.01
N PRO A 629 -16.18 18.40 20.48
CA PRO A 629 -15.66 19.38 21.40
C PRO A 629 -15.45 18.74 22.78
N SER A 630 -14.41 19.16 23.49
CA SER A 630 -14.16 18.79 24.88
C SER A 630 -15.13 19.50 25.83
N ILE A 631 -15.25 18.97 27.06
CA ILE A 631 -16.05 19.62 28.11
C ILE A 631 -15.55 21.05 28.38
N ASP A 632 -14.24 21.28 28.36
CA ASP A 632 -13.66 22.61 28.57
C ASP A 632 -13.94 23.59 27.41
N GLU A 633 -13.94 23.10 26.15
CA GLU A 633 -14.38 23.89 24.99
C GLU A 633 -15.86 24.27 25.11
N LEU A 634 -16.72 23.37 25.60
CA LEU A 634 -18.15 23.64 25.85
C LEU A 634 -18.38 24.60 27.03
N LYS A 635 -17.49 24.64 28.03
CA LYS A 635 -17.53 25.62 29.14
C LYS A 635 -17.03 27.01 28.73
N ASN A 636 -16.24 27.11 27.66
CA ASN A 636 -15.63 28.35 27.19
C ASN A 636 -16.07 28.73 25.77
N ASP A 637 -17.30 28.38 25.41
CA ASP A 637 -17.83 28.56 24.05
C ASP A 637 -17.91 30.04 23.67
N PHE A 638 -17.10 30.44 22.69
CA PHE A 638 -16.96 31.84 22.30
C PHE A 638 -18.15 32.30 21.43
N ASN A 639 -18.87 33.32 21.89
CA ASN A 639 -19.92 33.95 21.11
C ASN A 639 -19.38 35.19 20.37
N PRO A 640 -19.20 35.15 19.04
CA PRO A 640 -18.65 36.26 18.28
C PRO A 640 -19.54 37.51 18.30
N LYS A 641 -20.87 37.37 18.40
CA LYS A 641 -21.81 38.51 18.46
C LYS A 641 -21.72 39.28 19.78
N ARG A 642 -21.37 38.60 20.88
CA ARG A 642 -21.21 39.22 22.21
C ARG A 642 -19.76 39.53 22.58
N GLY A 643 -18.80 38.98 21.85
CA GLY A 643 -17.37 39.09 22.15
C GLY A 643 -16.98 38.46 23.48
N LYS A 644 -17.71 37.43 23.94
CA LYS A 644 -17.52 36.77 25.24
C LYS A 644 -17.75 35.27 25.12
N SER A 645 -17.00 34.51 25.89
CA SER A 645 -17.28 33.08 26.10
C SER A 645 -18.42 32.87 27.07
N SER A 646 -19.17 31.78 26.89
CA SER A 646 -20.26 31.36 27.76
C SER A 646 -20.09 29.88 28.12
N ASP A 647 -20.40 29.53 29.37
CA ASP A 647 -20.53 28.12 29.75
C ASP A 647 -21.89 27.61 29.26
N LEU A 648 -21.88 26.69 28.31
CA LEU A 648 -23.10 26.14 27.71
C LEU A 648 -23.91 25.32 28.71
N PHE A 649 -23.26 24.69 29.68
CA PHE A 649 -23.93 23.90 30.73
C PHE A 649 -24.67 24.83 31.69
N GLU A 650 -23.99 25.87 32.19
CA GLU A 650 -24.64 26.89 33.05
C GLU A 650 -25.76 27.59 32.29
N TRP A 651 -25.53 28.00 31.03
CA TRP A 651 -26.55 28.66 30.22
C TRP A 651 -27.80 27.78 30.06
N ALA A 652 -27.65 26.48 29.78
CA ALA A 652 -28.78 25.56 29.69
C ALA A 652 -29.55 25.46 31.02
N LEU A 653 -28.86 25.28 32.15
CA LEU A 653 -29.49 25.18 33.47
C LEU A 653 -30.20 26.48 33.89
N GLU A 654 -29.58 27.64 33.63
CA GLU A 654 -30.17 28.94 33.95
C GLU A 654 -31.51 29.16 33.24
N GLN A 655 -31.61 28.75 31.97
CA GLN A 655 -32.87 28.85 31.24
C GLN A 655 -33.88 27.78 31.71
N LEU A 656 -33.43 26.57 32.06
CA LEU A 656 -34.31 25.52 32.58
C LEU A 656 -34.89 25.86 33.97
N GLU A 657 -34.13 26.54 34.82
CA GLU A 657 -34.62 27.02 36.12
C GLU A 657 -35.80 27.99 35.94
N THR A 658 -35.83 28.78 34.85
CA THR A 658 -37.00 29.63 34.55
C THR A 658 -38.28 28.85 34.20
N LEU A 659 -38.13 27.58 33.80
CA LEU A 659 -39.23 26.68 33.48
C LEU A 659 -39.61 25.78 34.66
N LYS A 660 -38.89 25.85 35.78
CA LYS A 660 -39.20 25.10 37.00
C LYS A 660 -40.61 25.42 37.48
N ASP A 661 -40.94 26.68 37.69
CA ASP A 661 -42.30 27.11 38.01
C ASP A 661 -42.88 27.92 36.85
N LEU A 662 -43.84 27.34 36.13
CA LEU A 662 -44.51 27.97 34.99
C LEU A 662 -45.31 29.25 35.35
N ASN A 663 -45.54 29.52 36.64
CA ASN A 663 -46.13 30.75 37.14
C ASN A 663 -45.10 31.79 37.60
N SER A 664 -43.82 31.43 37.64
CA SER A 664 -42.72 32.34 37.95
C SER A 664 -42.26 33.08 36.68
N PRO A 665 -41.90 34.36 36.80
CA PRO A 665 -41.39 35.13 35.67
C PRO A 665 -40.04 34.59 35.21
N PRO A 666 -39.81 34.41 33.90
CA PRO A 666 -38.47 34.13 33.40
C PRO A 666 -37.50 35.28 33.69
N ARG A 667 -36.22 34.94 33.91
CA ARG A 667 -35.18 35.91 34.25
C ARG A 667 -35.07 37.07 33.26
N PHE A 668 -35.20 36.81 31.97
CA PHE A 668 -35.11 37.85 30.93
C PHE A 668 -36.29 38.84 30.92
N VAL A 669 -37.38 38.55 31.66
CA VAL A 669 -38.46 39.50 31.91
C VAL A 669 -38.10 40.48 33.04
N LEU A 670 -37.20 40.08 33.97
CA LEU A 670 -36.78 40.88 35.14
C LEU A 670 -35.96 42.11 34.75
N GLU A 671 -35.08 42.02 33.75
CA GLU A 671 -34.00 42.99 33.56
C GLU A 671 -34.45 44.39 33.08
N LYS A 672 -35.65 44.55 32.52
CA LYS A 672 -35.94 45.71 31.67
C LYS A 672 -36.56 46.96 32.30
N LYS A 673 -36.80 47.06 33.61
CA LYS A 673 -37.63 48.20 34.14
C LYS A 673 -37.18 48.95 35.39
N LEU A 674 -36.15 48.52 36.12
CA LEU A 674 -35.73 49.22 37.35
C LEU A 674 -34.40 49.96 37.15
N GLU A 675 -34.42 51.27 37.39
CA GLU A 675 -33.23 52.12 37.51
C GLU A 675 -32.82 52.22 38.99
N CYS A 676 -31.54 52.52 39.25
CA CYS A 676 -31.03 52.77 40.61
C CYS A 676 -30.55 54.22 40.75
N GLY A 677 -30.79 54.84 41.91
CA GLY A 677 -30.35 56.21 42.17
C GLY A 677 -30.30 56.55 43.65
N GLY A 678 -29.54 57.61 43.96
CA GLY A 678 -29.38 58.12 45.32
C GLY A 678 -30.43 59.17 45.65
N ILE A 679 -30.96 59.13 46.88
CA ILE A 679 -31.85 60.17 47.41
C ILE A 679 -31.03 61.44 47.64
N SER A 680 -31.30 62.48 46.87
CA SER A 680 -30.60 63.77 46.93
C SER A 680 -31.32 64.81 47.78
N ILE A 681 -32.65 64.74 47.88
CA ILE A 681 -33.46 65.63 48.73
C ILE A 681 -34.58 64.82 49.38
N ILE A 682 -34.81 65.10 50.67
CA ILE A 682 -36.00 64.66 51.42
C ILE A 682 -36.73 65.92 51.84
N GLY A 683 -38.03 66.01 51.55
CA GLY A 683 -38.87 67.12 51.95
C GLY A 683 -40.26 66.65 52.35
N GLU A 684 -41.05 67.56 52.91
CA GLU A 684 -42.44 67.32 53.30
C GLU A 684 -43.37 68.17 52.44
N ASP A 685 -44.48 67.58 52.01
CA ASP A 685 -45.54 68.30 51.29
C ASP A 685 -46.40 69.14 52.26
N ARG A 686 -47.41 69.84 51.72
CA ARG A 686 -48.33 70.67 52.54
C ARG A 686 -49.18 69.88 53.54
N ASN A 687 -49.23 68.55 53.42
CA ASN A 687 -49.97 67.65 54.30
C ASN A 687 -49.02 66.93 55.29
N ASN A 688 -47.76 67.37 55.41
CA ASN A 688 -46.69 66.71 56.18
C ASN A 688 -46.37 65.29 55.70
N GLU A 689 -46.65 64.95 54.44
CA GLU A 689 -46.20 63.69 53.84
C GLU A 689 -44.84 63.84 53.16
N LEU A 690 -43.95 62.87 53.40
CA LEU A 690 -42.61 62.88 52.83
C LEU A 690 -42.63 62.70 51.30
N PHE A 691 -41.72 63.38 50.63
CA PHE A 691 -41.32 63.12 49.25
C PHE A 691 -39.79 63.07 49.14
N TYR A 692 -39.34 62.36 48.12
CA TYR A 692 -37.93 62.10 47.82
C TYR A 692 -37.63 62.62 46.42
N ILE A 693 -36.51 63.33 46.26
CA ILE A 693 -35.93 63.59 44.93
C ILE A 693 -34.67 62.77 44.84
N MET A 694 -34.53 62.05 43.74
CA MET A 694 -33.40 61.16 43.47
C MET A 694 -32.69 61.57 42.20
N GLU A 695 -31.39 61.29 42.13
CA GLU A 695 -30.65 61.34 40.86
C GLU A 695 -30.40 59.91 40.34
N THR A 696 -30.95 59.63 39.17
CA THR A 696 -30.81 58.36 38.43
C THR A 696 -30.41 58.66 36.99
N ASN A 697 -29.26 58.16 36.52
CA ASN A 697 -28.83 58.31 35.11
C ASN A 697 -28.92 59.76 34.58
N GLY A 698 -28.51 60.74 35.39
CA GLY A 698 -28.56 62.17 35.04
C GLY A 698 -29.96 62.81 35.09
N LYS A 699 -31.00 62.08 35.52
CA LYS A 699 -32.36 62.59 35.70
C LYS A 699 -32.65 62.85 37.17
N LYS A 700 -33.26 63.99 37.48
CA LYS A 700 -33.89 64.24 38.79
C LYS A 700 -35.30 63.67 38.79
N VAL A 701 -35.53 62.67 39.63
CA VAL A 701 -36.78 61.92 39.71
C VAL A 701 -37.48 62.23 41.02
N PHE A 702 -38.71 62.73 40.95
CA PHE A 702 -39.56 62.98 42.11
C PHE A 702 -40.37 61.74 42.49
N CYS A 703 -40.31 61.33 43.75
CA CYS A 703 -41.09 60.22 44.29
C CYS A 703 -41.79 60.63 45.57
N HIS A 704 -43.12 60.62 45.54
CA HIS A 704 -43.92 60.77 46.76
C HIS A 704 -43.78 59.52 47.65
N SER A 705 -43.83 59.67 48.97
CA SER A 705 -43.82 58.51 49.89
C SER A 705 -44.99 57.53 49.67
N ARG A 706 -46.11 58.00 49.10
CA ARG A 706 -47.24 57.16 48.64
C ARG A 706 -46.89 56.27 47.44
N GLN A 707 -45.82 56.58 46.72
CA GLN A 707 -45.30 55.79 45.60
C GLN A 707 -44.19 54.81 46.03
N CYS A 708 -43.85 54.76 47.32
CA CYS A 708 -43.07 53.67 47.88
C CYS A 708 -43.96 52.43 47.98
N LYS A 709 -43.56 51.31 47.36
CA LYS A 709 -44.27 50.05 47.50
C LYS A 709 -44.18 49.54 48.94
N GLY A 710 -45.19 48.80 49.40
CA GLY A 710 -45.35 48.42 50.82
C GLY A 710 -44.20 47.61 51.45
N SER A 711 -43.27 47.08 50.66
CA SER A 711 -42.05 46.42 51.14
C SER A 711 -40.92 47.37 51.51
N VAL A 712 -41.05 48.67 51.19
CA VAL A 712 -40.01 49.67 51.45
C VAL A 712 -40.12 50.14 52.89
N ASN A 713 -39.12 49.85 53.70
CA ASN A 713 -39.00 50.45 55.03
C ASN A 713 -38.65 51.94 54.87
N LYS A 714 -39.56 52.82 55.27
CA LYS A 714 -39.39 54.27 55.14
C LYS A 714 -38.26 54.81 56.02
N ASP A 715 -37.95 54.13 57.13
CA ASP A 715 -36.88 54.51 58.05
C ASP A 715 -35.49 54.33 57.43
N GLU A 716 -35.36 53.47 56.41
CA GLU A 716 -34.09 53.28 55.69
C GLU A 716 -33.89 54.28 54.52
N LEU A 717 -34.89 55.11 54.21
CA LEU A 717 -34.82 56.09 53.12
C LEU A 717 -34.20 57.41 53.59
N SER A 718 -32.95 57.34 54.05
CA SER A 718 -32.17 58.51 54.47
C SER A 718 -31.51 59.24 53.29
N LEU A 719 -31.08 60.49 53.53
CA LEU A 719 -30.37 61.28 52.52
C LEU A 719 -29.09 60.53 52.10
N GLY A 720 -28.91 60.33 50.79
CA GLY A 720 -27.81 59.54 50.22
C GLY A 720 -28.09 58.05 50.06
N ALA A 721 -29.18 57.51 50.64
CA ALA A 721 -29.54 56.11 50.45
C ALA A 721 -29.83 55.82 48.96
N ARG A 722 -29.30 54.70 48.46
CA ARG A 722 -29.51 54.26 47.07
C ARG A 722 -30.66 53.28 46.97
N VAL A 723 -31.58 53.54 46.06
CA VAL A 723 -32.83 52.79 45.88
C VAL A 723 -33.03 52.35 44.44
N CYS A 724 -33.79 51.26 44.28
CA CYS A 724 -34.31 50.81 42.99
C CYS A 724 -35.71 51.41 42.76
N LEU A 725 -35.88 52.04 41.60
CA LEU A 725 -37.12 52.68 41.21
C LEU A 725 -37.47 52.47 39.73
N GLU A 726 -38.76 52.48 39.46
CA GLU A 726 -39.26 52.62 38.09
C GLU A 726 -39.37 54.11 37.79
N VAL A 727 -38.73 54.57 36.71
CA VAL A 727 -38.70 55.98 36.29
C VAL A 727 -39.65 56.16 35.10
N GLY A 728 -40.49 57.18 35.17
CA GLY A 728 -41.36 57.59 34.07
C GLY A 728 -41.46 59.11 33.98
N PRO A 729 -41.91 59.67 32.84
CA PRO A 729 -42.19 61.10 32.74
C PRO A 729 -43.33 61.50 33.68
N ASP A 730 -43.27 62.72 34.23
CA ASP A 730 -44.38 63.32 34.97
C ASP A 730 -45.57 63.52 34.01
N LYS A 731 -46.78 63.21 34.48
CA LYS A 731 -48.00 63.30 33.67
C LYS A 731 -48.35 64.75 33.30
N ASN A 732 -47.94 65.72 34.11
CA ASN A 732 -48.28 67.14 33.93
C ASN A 732 -47.13 67.94 33.30
N ASP A 733 -45.91 67.42 33.34
CA ASP A 733 -44.70 68.08 32.84
C ASP A 733 -43.74 67.04 32.26
N HIS A 734 -43.77 66.84 30.94
CA HIS A 734 -42.91 65.86 30.26
C HIS A 734 -41.40 66.16 30.40
N GLY A 735 -41.01 67.36 30.87
CA GLY A 735 -39.62 67.70 31.20
C GLY A 735 -39.17 67.20 32.58
N LYS A 736 -40.10 66.71 33.41
CA LYS A 736 -39.82 66.17 34.75
C LYS A 736 -40.05 64.67 34.79
N TYR A 737 -39.37 64.01 35.72
CA TYR A 737 -39.50 62.58 35.94
C TYR A 737 -40.14 62.31 37.29
N ARG A 738 -41.06 61.33 37.31
CA ARG A 738 -41.57 60.73 38.54
C ARG A 738 -41.16 59.27 38.62
N GLY A 739 -41.05 58.77 39.84
CA GLY A 739 -40.77 57.36 40.02
C GLY A 739 -41.64 56.69 41.08
N LYS A 740 -41.44 55.38 41.17
CA LYS A 740 -41.96 54.52 42.24
C LYS A 740 -40.80 53.76 42.86
N ILE A 741 -40.64 53.90 44.18
CA ILE A 741 -39.55 53.22 44.91
C ILE A 741 -40.02 51.80 45.24
N TYR A 742 -39.21 50.81 44.90
CA TYR A 742 -39.49 49.40 45.17
C TYR A 742 -38.62 48.82 46.31
N GLY A 743 -37.48 49.45 46.62
CA GLY A 743 -36.62 49.07 47.74
C GLY A 743 -35.23 49.67 47.63
N LEU A 744 -34.35 49.34 48.57
CA LEU A 744 -32.94 49.73 48.52
C LEU A 744 -32.18 48.91 47.49
N GLU A 745 -31.15 49.53 46.89
CA GLU A 745 -30.29 48.88 45.90
C GLU A 745 -29.53 47.68 46.48
N LYS A 746 -29.21 47.68 47.78
CA LYS A 746 -28.62 46.51 48.46
C LYS A 746 -29.48 45.23 48.33
N ASN A 747 -30.80 45.38 48.17
CA ASN A 747 -31.76 44.29 48.03
C ASN A 747 -32.28 44.15 46.59
N ARG A 748 -31.54 44.68 45.60
CA ARG A 748 -31.98 44.81 44.20
C ARG A 748 -32.54 43.52 43.60
N GLU A 749 -31.88 42.37 43.81
CA GLU A 749 -32.36 41.09 43.28
C GLU A 749 -33.72 40.68 43.85
N ILE A 750 -33.89 40.76 45.17
CA ILE A 750 -35.15 40.44 45.85
C ILE A 750 -36.26 41.38 45.37
N VAL A 751 -35.95 42.67 45.22
CA VAL A 751 -36.88 43.70 44.75
C VAL A 751 -37.31 43.44 43.30
N LEU A 752 -36.36 43.12 42.41
CA LEU A 752 -36.62 42.73 41.01
C LEU A 752 -37.52 41.49 40.96
N LEU A 753 -37.16 40.44 41.71
CA LEU A 753 -37.88 39.17 41.71
C LEU A 753 -39.33 39.33 42.16
N ASN A 754 -39.57 40.00 43.29
CA ASN A 754 -40.92 40.21 43.82
C ASN A 754 -41.77 41.10 42.91
N THR A 755 -41.18 42.16 42.34
CA THR A 755 -41.87 43.07 41.43
C THR A 755 -42.28 42.37 40.14
N ALA A 756 -41.39 41.57 39.57
CA ALA A 756 -41.71 40.80 38.39
C ALA A 756 -42.68 39.66 38.69
N LYS A 757 -42.60 39.00 39.85
CA LYS A 757 -43.56 37.94 40.21
C LYS A 757 -44.98 38.49 40.24
N ASN A 758 -45.17 39.65 40.87
CA ASN A 758 -46.46 40.35 40.89
C ASN A 758 -46.93 40.81 39.51
N SER A 759 -46.03 41.35 38.67
CA SER A 759 -46.42 41.81 37.33
C SER A 759 -46.69 40.65 36.37
N TYR A 760 -45.92 39.58 36.47
CA TYR A 760 -46.05 38.38 35.65
C TYR A 760 -47.28 37.56 36.00
N GLN A 761 -47.64 37.46 37.29
CA GLN A 761 -48.89 36.81 37.70
C GLN A 761 -50.10 37.44 37.02
N ARG A 762 -50.09 38.77 36.82
CA ARG A 762 -51.15 39.54 36.14
C ARG A 762 -51.13 39.44 34.61
N LYS A 763 -50.07 38.88 34.01
CA LYS A 763 -50.02 38.71 32.55
C LYS A 763 -51.02 37.65 32.08
N PRO A 764 -51.64 37.85 30.91
CA PRO A 764 -52.53 36.86 30.33
C PRO A 764 -51.74 35.60 29.95
N LEU A 765 -52.45 34.47 29.88
CA LEU A 765 -51.85 33.14 29.72
C LEU A 765 -51.08 32.98 28.41
N ASP A 766 -51.56 33.59 27.32
CA ASP A 766 -50.91 33.59 26.00
C ASP A 766 -49.53 34.25 26.04
N GLU A 767 -49.37 35.35 26.78
CA GLU A 767 -48.08 36.01 26.95
C GLU A 767 -47.12 35.15 27.80
N LYS A 768 -47.65 34.47 28.82
CA LYS A 768 -46.87 33.49 29.61
C LYS A 768 -46.40 32.32 28.74
N ILE A 769 -47.26 31.79 27.86
CA ILE A 769 -46.91 30.72 26.91
C ILE A 769 -45.79 31.18 25.96
N LYS A 770 -45.91 32.37 25.37
CA LYS A 770 -44.84 32.95 24.52
C LYS A 770 -43.52 33.04 25.26
N HIS A 771 -43.53 33.47 26.52
CA HIS A 771 -42.33 33.52 27.36
C HIS A 771 -41.74 32.13 27.63
N ARG A 772 -42.57 31.11 27.87
CA ARG A 772 -42.11 29.72 28.05
C ARG A 772 -41.46 29.16 26.78
N ILE A 773 -42.08 29.40 25.63
CA ILE A 773 -41.52 29.01 24.32
C ILE A 773 -40.22 29.76 24.05
N GLU A 774 -40.13 31.03 24.41
CA GLU A 774 -38.91 31.82 24.29
C GLU A 774 -37.77 31.29 25.18
N ALA A 775 -38.07 30.86 26.40
CA ALA A 775 -37.09 30.18 27.25
C ALA A 775 -36.56 28.90 26.60
N LEU A 776 -37.45 28.05 26.05
CA LEU A 776 -37.05 26.86 25.29
C LEU A 776 -36.21 27.20 24.05
N LYS A 777 -36.53 28.29 23.35
CA LYS A 777 -35.73 28.77 22.21
C LYS A 777 -34.31 29.16 22.61
N ARG A 778 -34.13 29.76 23.79
CA ARG A 778 -32.81 30.16 24.30
C ARG A 778 -31.93 28.99 24.74
N ILE A 779 -32.52 27.80 24.95
CA ILE A 779 -31.80 26.56 25.31
C ILE A 779 -31.32 25.80 24.07
N LYS A 780 -31.86 26.11 22.89
CA LYS A 780 -31.64 25.35 21.66
C LYS A 780 -30.18 25.14 21.31
N TYR A 781 -29.42 26.24 21.32
CA TYR A 781 -28.01 26.21 20.93
C TYR A 781 -27.16 25.39 21.91
N PRO A 782 -27.17 25.67 23.24
CA PRO A 782 -26.46 24.84 24.21
C PRO A 782 -26.79 23.36 24.11
N CYS A 783 -28.08 23.01 24.02
CA CYS A 783 -28.48 21.60 23.98
C CYS A 783 -28.07 20.90 22.69
N LEU A 784 -28.17 21.56 21.53
CA LEU A 784 -27.72 20.94 20.28
C LEU A 784 -26.21 20.66 20.37
N LYS A 785 -25.40 21.65 20.74
CA LYS A 785 -23.94 21.51 20.75
C LYS A 785 -23.44 20.48 21.76
N ILE A 786 -24.10 20.37 22.92
CA ILE A 786 -23.78 19.35 23.93
C ILE A 786 -24.21 17.96 23.44
N PHE A 787 -25.49 17.78 23.12
CA PHE A 787 -26.08 16.45 22.89
C PHE A 787 -25.88 15.90 21.48
N SER A 788 -25.32 16.68 20.55
CA SER A 788 -24.78 16.16 19.28
C SER A 788 -23.59 15.22 19.50
N HIS A 789 -22.83 15.41 20.59
CA HIS A 789 -21.59 14.68 20.86
C HIS A 789 -21.55 13.91 22.17
N TYR A 790 -22.44 14.23 23.12
CA TYR A 790 -22.46 13.64 24.45
C TYR A 790 -23.83 13.08 24.81
N MET A 791 -23.82 11.89 25.41
CA MET A 791 -24.98 11.29 26.04
C MET A 791 -25.21 11.88 27.43
N LEU A 792 -26.45 11.94 27.89
CA LEU A 792 -26.74 12.31 29.26
C LEU A 792 -26.04 11.37 30.26
N GLU A 793 -26.02 10.07 29.96
CA GLU A 793 -25.33 9.06 30.78
C GLU A 793 -23.81 9.26 30.83
N GLU A 794 -23.20 9.75 29.75
CA GLU A 794 -21.77 10.10 29.73
C GLU A 794 -21.51 11.35 30.59
N LEU A 795 -22.39 12.35 30.51
CA LEU A 795 -22.29 13.57 31.29
C LEU A 795 -22.52 13.34 32.78
N GLU A 796 -23.27 12.32 33.19
CA GLU A 796 -23.35 11.92 34.61
C GLU A 796 -21.99 11.58 35.20
N THR A 797 -21.04 11.12 34.36
CA THR A 797 -19.66 10.85 34.77
C THR A 797 -18.73 12.05 34.53
N LEU A 798 -18.85 12.72 33.38
CA LEU A 798 -17.92 13.77 32.96
C LEU A 798 -18.25 15.16 33.54
N ASN A 799 -19.52 15.44 33.82
CA ASN A 799 -20.00 16.72 34.36
C ASN A 799 -21.27 16.50 35.23
N PRO A 800 -21.14 15.83 36.40
CA PRO A 800 -22.27 15.48 37.26
C PRO A 800 -23.02 16.69 37.81
N GLU A 801 -22.32 17.83 37.98
CA GLU A 801 -22.88 19.11 38.42
C GLU A 801 -23.93 19.64 37.44
N PHE A 802 -23.76 19.35 36.14
CA PHE A 802 -24.76 19.63 35.12
C PHE A 802 -25.80 18.52 34.99
N ALA A 803 -25.35 17.27 34.87
CA ALA A 803 -26.22 16.16 34.49
C ALA A 803 -27.33 15.89 35.53
N THR A 804 -27.02 15.99 36.82
CA THR A 804 -27.97 15.75 37.91
C THR A 804 -29.16 16.71 37.88
N PRO A 805 -28.96 18.06 37.95
CA PRO A 805 -30.08 18.99 37.85
C PRO A 805 -30.75 18.95 36.47
N PHE A 806 -29.99 18.77 35.38
CA PHE A 806 -30.55 18.66 34.04
C PHE A 806 -31.59 17.53 33.95
N LYS A 807 -31.28 16.35 34.51
CA LYS A 807 -32.19 15.19 34.55
C LYS A 807 -33.48 15.47 35.34
N GLU A 808 -33.38 16.22 36.44
CA GLU A 808 -34.55 16.65 37.21
C GLU A 808 -35.45 17.57 36.37
N TYR A 809 -34.87 18.54 35.66
CA TYR A 809 -35.64 19.40 34.75
C TYR A 809 -36.27 18.61 33.60
N LEU A 810 -35.55 17.66 33.00
CA LEU A 810 -36.10 16.82 31.92
C LEU A 810 -37.34 16.07 32.37
N LYS A 811 -37.29 15.44 33.56
CA LYS A 811 -38.44 14.72 34.13
C LYS A 811 -39.65 15.64 34.29
N ARG A 812 -39.42 16.88 34.73
CA ARG A 812 -40.49 17.87 34.91
C ARG A 812 -41.05 18.40 33.58
N LEU A 813 -40.18 18.64 32.60
CA LEU A 813 -40.61 19.02 31.24
C LEU A 813 -41.40 17.90 30.56
N GLU A 814 -41.02 16.64 30.81
CA GLU A 814 -41.77 15.46 30.38
C GLU A 814 -43.16 15.43 31.03
N GLU A 815 -43.27 15.68 32.33
CA GLU A 815 -44.57 15.79 33.03
C GLU A 815 -45.44 16.89 32.41
N TYR A 816 -44.87 18.06 32.09
CA TYR A 816 -45.62 19.11 31.39
C TYR A 816 -46.09 18.67 30.00
N TYR A 817 -45.29 17.92 29.25
CA TYR A 817 -45.73 17.44 27.93
C TYR A 817 -46.96 16.53 28.02
N PHE A 818 -46.97 15.60 29.00
CA PHE A 818 -48.06 14.65 29.19
C PHE A 818 -49.27 15.23 29.94
N ASP A 819 -49.13 16.38 30.59
CA ASP A 819 -50.27 17.09 31.18
C ASP A 819 -51.28 17.48 30.08
N PRO A 820 -52.55 17.02 30.17
CA PRO A 820 -53.61 17.40 29.24
C PRO A 820 -53.91 18.90 29.21
N GLN A 821 -53.62 19.63 30.28
CA GLN A 821 -53.85 21.08 30.40
C GLN A 821 -52.75 21.91 29.73
N THR A 822 -51.67 21.28 29.30
CA THR A 822 -50.56 21.99 28.66
C THR A 822 -50.93 22.46 27.26
N ASP A 823 -50.67 23.74 27.02
CA ASP A 823 -50.91 24.42 25.75
C ASP A 823 -50.23 23.74 24.56
N ARG A 824 -50.92 23.73 23.40
CA ARG A 824 -50.47 23.05 22.17
C ARG A 824 -49.17 23.62 21.60
N ASP A 825 -49.01 24.94 21.59
CA ASP A 825 -47.81 25.60 21.08
C ASP A 825 -46.62 25.34 22.02
N PHE A 826 -46.88 25.31 23.32
CA PHE A 826 -45.86 24.92 24.29
C PHE A 826 -45.47 23.44 24.14
N LYS A 827 -46.41 22.50 23.92
CA LYS A 827 -46.10 21.09 23.61
C LYS A 827 -45.23 20.95 22.36
N LYS A 828 -45.52 21.73 21.31
CA LYS A 828 -44.67 21.78 20.10
C LYS A 828 -43.27 22.29 20.41
N GLY A 829 -43.17 23.32 21.26
CA GLY A 829 -41.88 23.83 21.76
C GLY A 829 -41.11 22.78 22.54
N LEU A 830 -41.78 21.99 23.38
CA LEU A 830 -41.17 20.89 24.13
C LEU A 830 -40.64 19.80 23.19
N LEU A 831 -41.41 19.37 22.19
CA LEU A 831 -40.93 18.39 21.20
C LEU A 831 -39.71 18.89 20.42
N ASP A 832 -39.71 20.17 20.02
CA ASP A 832 -38.57 20.80 19.35
C ASP A 832 -37.32 20.80 20.26
N PHE A 833 -37.49 21.12 21.55
CA PHE A 833 -36.41 21.00 22.54
C PHE A 833 -35.92 19.55 22.69
N PHE A 834 -36.82 18.59 22.96
CA PHE A 834 -36.46 17.19 23.15
C PHE A 834 -35.80 16.57 21.92
N SER A 835 -36.18 17.00 20.70
CA SER A 835 -35.56 16.51 19.46
C SER A 835 -34.04 16.74 19.39
N ARG A 836 -33.51 17.74 20.12
CA ARG A 836 -32.08 18.09 20.15
C ARG A 836 -31.27 17.25 21.13
N LEU A 837 -31.91 16.44 21.96
CA LEU A 837 -31.21 15.54 22.88
C LEU A 837 -30.66 14.30 22.16
N ASN A 838 -30.88 14.16 20.85
CA ASN A 838 -30.44 13.03 20.02
C ASN A 838 -30.80 11.68 20.67
N ASP A 839 -29.79 11.00 21.21
CA ASP A 839 -29.91 9.66 21.80
C ASP A 839 -30.40 9.70 23.26
N SER A 840 -30.35 10.86 23.90
CA SER A 840 -30.76 11.10 25.29
C SER A 840 -32.25 11.46 25.41
N ILE A 841 -33.05 11.20 24.38
CA ILE A 841 -34.50 11.42 24.41
C ILE A 841 -35.14 10.46 25.43
N PRO A 842 -35.91 10.98 26.41
CA PRO A 842 -36.58 10.15 27.42
C PRO A 842 -37.48 9.08 26.81
N ALA A 843 -37.41 7.86 27.36
CA ALA A 843 -38.12 6.69 26.84
C ALA A 843 -39.63 6.92 26.62
N LYS A 844 -40.30 7.66 27.51
CA LYS A 844 -41.74 7.93 27.38
C LYS A 844 -42.07 8.80 26.16
N LEU A 845 -41.16 9.65 25.71
CA LEU A 845 -41.35 10.53 24.56
C LEU A 845 -40.95 9.90 23.23
N GLN A 846 -40.15 8.82 23.24
CA GLN A 846 -39.67 8.18 22.01
C GLN A 846 -40.83 7.76 21.08
N GLN A 847 -41.95 7.30 21.65
CA GLN A 847 -43.14 6.93 20.88
C GLN A 847 -43.80 8.13 20.18
N GLU A 848 -43.73 9.32 20.78
CA GLU A 848 -44.25 10.56 20.17
C GLU A 848 -43.44 10.91 18.93
N PHE A 849 -42.10 10.81 18.99
CA PHE A 849 -41.23 11.04 17.83
C PHE A 849 -41.45 10.03 16.71
N ILE A 850 -41.71 8.76 17.04
CA ILE A 850 -42.09 7.73 16.05
C ILE A 850 -43.36 8.12 15.30
N ASN A 851 -44.29 8.82 15.96
CA ASN A 851 -45.59 9.19 15.40
C ASN A 851 -45.59 10.55 14.68
N LEU A 852 -44.50 11.31 14.75
CA LEU A 852 -44.39 12.60 14.07
C LEU A 852 -44.35 12.42 12.54
N PRO A 853 -45.03 13.30 11.78
CA PRO A 853 -44.88 13.34 10.32
C PRO A 853 -43.45 13.75 9.94
N SER A 854 -43.04 13.42 8.71
CA SER A 854 -41.72 13.78 8.15
C SER A 854 -41.52 15.30 8.15
N THR A 855 -40.93 15.78 9.24
CA THR A 855 -40.65 17.18 9.56
C THR A 855 -39.16 17.31 9.81
N ASP A 856 -38.65 18.53 9.74
CA ASP A 856 -37.21 18.78 9.91
C ASP A 856 -36.75 18.47 11.34
N PHE A 857 -37.68 18.34 12.30
CA PHE A 857 -37.41 17.83 13.65
C PHE A 857 -36.78 16.43 13.63
N LEU A 858 -37.12 15.61 12.63
CA LEU A 858 -36.65 14.22 12.58
C LEU A 858 -35.13 14.13 12.36
N SER A 859 -34.51 15.11 11.71
CA SER A 859 -33.06 15.06 11.49
C SER A 859 -32.25 15.16 12.78
N ARG A 860 -32.84 15.73 13.84
CA ARG A 860 -32.20 15.86 15.16
C ARG A 860 -32.50 14.67 16.06
N CYS A 861 -33.70 14.10 15.99
CA CYS A 861 -34.04 12.96 16.85
C CYS A 861 -33.42 11.63 16.38
N LEU A 862 -32.92 11.56 15.14
CA LEU A 862 -32.27 10.37 14.60
C LEU A 862 -30.97 10.02 15.33
N GLY A 863 -30.28 11.02 15.90
CA GLY A 863 -29.09 10.82 16.73
C GLY A 863 -28.04 9.92 16.09
N SER A 864 -27.47 8.99 16.85
CA SER A 864 -26.50 8.02 16.36
C SER A 864 -27.12 6.91 15.50
N LEU A 865 -28.45 6.80 15.42
CA LEU A 865 -29.17 5.66 14.82
C LEU A 865 -28.91 4.31 15.52
N GLU A 866 -28.37 4.32 16.74
CA GLU A 866 -28.16 3.10 17.53
C GLU A 866 -29.45 2.62 18.23
N LYS A 867 -30.32 3.54 18.66
CA LYS A 867 -31.51 3.23 19.47
C LYS A 867 -32.67 2.73 18.60
N ASP A 868 -33.49 1.84 19.13
CA ASP A 868 -34.57 1.19 18.35
C ASP A 868 -35.64 2.15 17.84
N PHE A 869 -35.98 3.19 18.61
CA PHE A 869 -36.92 4.21 18.15
C PHE A 869 -36.38 5.00 16.95
N GLN A 870 -35.07 5.29 16.93
CA GLN A 870 -34.40 5.99 15.83
C GLN A 870 -34.42 5.13 14.57
N LYS A 871 -34.09 3.84 14.71
CA LYS A 871 -34.19 2.87 13.61
C LYS A 871 -35.61 2.77 13.07
N THR A 872 -36.60 2.81 13.95
CA THR A 872 -38.03 2.79 13.57
C THR A 872 -38.43 4.04 12.81
N ILE A 873 -37.98 5.22 13.25
CA ILE A 873 -38.18 6.50 12.55
C ILE A 873 -37.53 6.44 11.17
N PHE A 874 -36.26 6.01 11.09
CA PHE A 874 -35.53 5.91 9.82
C PHE A 874 -36.22 4.96 8.84
N LYS A 875 -36.69 3.79 9.28
CA LYS A 875 -37.45 2.84 8.44
C LYS A 875 -38.74 3.43 7.85
N LYS A 876 -39.36 4.42 8.50
CA LYS A 876 -40.53 5.13 7.96
C LYS A 876 -40.15 6.16 6.89
N LEU A 877 -38.90 6.62 6.86
CA LEU A 877 -38.41 7.54 5.84
C LEU A 877 -38.22 6.78 4.54
N LYS A 878 -38.99 7.16 3.52
CA LYS A 878 -38.83 6.60 2.16
C LYS A 878 -37.69 7.32 1.46
N VAL A 879 -36.69 6.57 0.99
CA VAL A 879 -35.58 7.09 0.17
C VAL A 879 -36.08 7.80 -1.10
N THR A 880 -37.27 7.44 -1.60
CA THR A 880 -37.93 8.09 -2.74
C THR A 880 -38.42 9.51 -2.48
N ASN A 881 -38.50 9.96 -1.21
CA ASN A 881 -38.93 11.31 -0.86
C ASN A 881 -37.71 12.24 -0.80
N LEU A 882 -37.67 13.31 -1.60
CA LEU A 882 -36.55 14.26 -1.60
C LEU A 882 -36.33 14.94 -0.25
N LYS A 883 -37.38 15.11 0.56
CA LYS A 883 -37.25 15.61 1.93
C LYS A 883 -36.43 14.67 2.83
N THR A 884 -36.39 13.37 2.52
CA THR A 884 -35.53 12.41 3.22
C THR A 884 -34.05 12.77 3.04
N LEU A 885 -33.64 13.28 1.87
CA LEU A 885 -32.25 13.69 1.64
C LEU A 885 -31.85 14.79 2.62
N SER A 886 -32.67 15.82 2.81
CA SER A 886 -32.35 16.89 3.75
C SER A 886 -32.32 16.42 5.21
N ILE A 887 -33.21 15.48 5.57
CA ILE A 887 -33.24 14.89 6.91
C ILE A 887 -31.96 14.08 7.17
N VAL A 888 -31.59 13.22 6.22
CA VAL A 888 -30.42 12.33 6.32
C VAL A 888 -29.12 13.12 6.21
N ALA A 889 -29.04 14.15 5.35
CA ALA A 889 -27.91 15.05 5.25
C ALA A 889 -27.60 15.69 6.60
N ARG A 890 -28.61 16.32 7.22
CA ARG A 890 -28.48 16.93 8.54
C ARG A 890 -28.11 15.92 9.62
N ALA A 891 -28.77 14.77 9.65
CA ALA A 891 -28.46 13.73 10.64
C ALA A 891 -27.01 13.22 10.52
N SER A 892 -26.47 13.13 9.30
CA SER A 892 -25.10 12.66 9.03
C SER A 892 -24.01 13.56 9.60
N TRP A 893 -24.30 14.84 9.79
CA TRP A 893 -23.35 15.80 10.34
C TRP A 893 -23.69 16.21 11.78
N ASN A 894 -24.92 16.00 12.25
CA ASN A 894 -25.28 16.26 13.64
C ASN A 894 -24.67 15.26 14.63
N ASN A 895 -24.46 14.01 14.22
CA ASN A 895 -23.90 12.98 15.09
C ASN A 895 -22.89 12.13 14.32
N GLU A 896 -21.67 12.02 14.84
CA GLU A 896 -20.55 11.33 14.18
C GLU A 896 -20.85 9.84 13.87
N LYS A 897 -21.67 9.18 14.69
CA LYS A 897 -22.00 7.77 14.53
C LYS A 897 -23.16 7.50 13.58
N PHE A 898 -23.97 8.52 13.26
CA PHE A 898 -25.17 8.34 12.45
C PHE A 898 -24.84 7.69 11.10
N LEU A 899 -23.84 8.24 10.40
CA LEU A 899 -23.51 7.79 9.05
C LEU A 899 -22.94 6.37 9.06
N GLU A 900 -22.12 6.03 10.07
CA GLU A 900 -21.62 4.67 10.27
C GLU A 900 -22.76 3.67 10.39
N ASN A 901 -23.70 3.97 11.29
CA ASN A 901 -24.85 3.13 11.56
C ASN A 901 -25.83 3.09 10.38
N LEU A 902 -25.96 4.19 9.63
CA LEU A 902 -26.71 4.23 8.37
C LEU A 902 -26.12 3.25 7.37
N MET A 903 -24.79 3.28 7.17
CA MET A 903 -24.08 2.42 6.23
C MET A 903 -24.10 0.94 6.67
N ALA A 904 -24.16 0.66 7.97
CA ALA A 904 -24.30 -0.69 8.52
C ALA A 904 -25.72 -1.26 8.39
N GLN A 905 -26.75 -0.40 8.49
CA GLN A 905 -28.16 -0.82 8.51
C GLN A 905 -28.84 -0.80 7.15
N THR A 906 -28.23 -0.17 6.15
CA THR A 906 -28.75 -0.12 4.77
C THR A 906 -28.06 -1.14 3.87
N SER A 907 -28.81 -1.73 2.94
CA SER A 907 -28.22 -2.56 1.90
C SER A 907 -27.45 -1.71 0.89
N LEU A 908 -26.50 -2.31 0.17
CA LEU A 908 -25.80 -1.62 -0.92
C LEU A 908 -26.77 -1.04 -1.96
N GLU A 909 -27.87 -1.72 -2.24
CA GLU A 909 -28.92 -1.23 -3.16
C GLU A 909 -29.58 0.05 -2.63
N GLN A 910 -29.89 0.10 -1.34
CA GLN A 910 -30.44 1.32 -0.70
C GLN A 910 -29.44 2.47 -0.71
N GLN A 911 -28.15 2.19 -0.50
CA GLN A 911 -27.08 3.20 -0.59
C GLN A 911 -26.93 3.74 -2.01
N LYS A 912 -27.03 2.86 -3.02
CA LYS A 912 -27.06 3.25 -4.44
C LYS A 912 -28.31 4.07 -4.78
N ASP A 913 -29.46 3.77 -4.19
CA ASP A 913 -30.68 4.58 -4.33
C ASP A 913 -30.48 5.99 -3.76
N PHE A 914 -29.83 6.15 -2.60
CA PHE A 914 -29.46 7.48 -2.08
C PHE A 914 -28.59 8.25 -3.08
N LEU A 915 -27.56 7.61 -3.63
CA LEU A 915 -26.67 8.24 -4.62
C LEU A 915 -27.40 8.63 -5.90
N LYS A 916 -28.28 7.76 -6.40
CA LYS A 916 -29.11 8.09 -7.57
C LYS A 916 -29.98 9.34 -7.32
N ARG A 917 -30.52 9.50 -6.11
CA ARG A 917 -31.30 10.69 -5.73
C ARG A 917 -30.43 11.94 -5.57
N ILE A 918 -29.24 11.79 -5.02
CA ILE A 918 -28.24 12.86 -4.99
C ILE A 918 -27.94 13.31 -6.43
N GLU A 919 -27.64 12.39 -7.33
CA GLU A 919 -27.40 12.68 -8.75
C GLU A 919 -28.59 13.40 -9.40
N GLU A 920 -29.81 12.91 -9.19
CA GLU A 920 -31.04 13.55 -9.72
C GLU A 920 -31.21 14.99 -9.22
N CYS A 921 -30.94 15.26 -7.94
CA CYS A 921 -30.99 16.61 -7.37
C CYS A 921 -29.89 17.52 -7.92
N LEU A 922 -28.67 17.01 -8.04
CA LEU A 922 -27.51 17.81 -8.47
C LEU A 922 -27.57 18.22 -9.95
N LYS A 923 -28.33 17.50 -10.79
CA LYS A 923 -28.58 17.89 -12.18
C LYS A 923 -29.20 19.28 -12.33
N ASN A 924 -29.94 19.76 -11.33
CA ASN A 924 -30.55 21.08 -11.34
C ASN A 924 -30.04 21.93 -10.17
N PRO A 925 -29.10 22.87 -10.40
CA PRO A 925 -28.59 23.80 -9.38
C PRO A 925 -29.67 24.65 -8.69
N GLU A 926 -30.82 24.84 -9.32
CA GLU A 926 -31.96 25.61 -8.77
C GLU A 926 -32.90 24.74 -7.91
N SER A 927 -32.58 23.46 -7.71
CA SER A 927 -33.38 22.56 -6.87
C SER A 927 -33.38 23.04 -5.42
N PHE A 928 -34.57 23.06 -4.80
CA PHE A 928 -34.73 23.39 -3.38
C PHE A 928 -33.88 22.51 -2.44
N TYR A 929 -33.57 21.28 -2.86
CA TYR A 929 -32.76 20.33 -2.09
C TYR A 929 -31.30 20.24 -2.57
N PHE A 930 -30.84 21.16 -3.43
CA PHE A 930 -29.50 21.12 -4.01
C PHE A 930 -28.41 21.14 -2.93
N SER A 931 -28.46 22.09 -1.99
CA SER A 931 -27.50 22.15 -0.88
C SER A 931 -27.50 20.86 -0.06
N SER A 932 -28.67 20.30 0.24
CA SER A 932 -28.80 19.04 0.98
C SER A 932 -28.25 17.84 0.23
N ALA A 933 -28.38 17.81 -1.09
CA ALA A 933 -27.76 16.78 -1.91
C ALA A 933 -26.23 16.90 -1.89
N CYS A 934 -25.68 18.12 -1.95
CA CYS A 934 -24.25 18.39 -1.81
C CYS A 934 -23.73 17.95 -0.42
N GLU A 935 -24.43 18.30 0.66
CA GLU A 935 -24.05 17.95 2.03
C GLU A 935 -24.07 16.44 2.29
N LEU A 936 -25.07 15.74 1.74
CA LEU A 936 -25.15 14.29 1.83
C LEU A 936 -24.10 13.61 0.96
N LEU A 937 -23.78 14.15 -0.22
CA LEU A 937 -22.69 13.66 -1.05
C LEU A 937 -21.35 13.78 -0.32
N LEU A 938 -21.12 14.92 0.35
CA LEU A 938 -19.92 15.13 1.16
C LEU A 938 -19.82 14.08 2.26
N ALA A 939 -20.93 13.81 2.96
CA ALA A 939 -20.98 12.74 3.96
C ALA A 939 -20.64 11.36 3.35
N PHE A 940 -21.26 10.99 2.23
CA PHE A 940 -21.01 9.70 1.57
C PHE A 940 -19.56 9.53 1.11
N LEU A 941 -18.87 10.62 0.77
CA LEU A 941 -17.45 10.61 0.43
C LEU A 941 -16.57 10.17 1.62
N SER A 942 -16.98 10.39 2.87
CA SER A 942 -16.25 9.90 4.05
C SER A 942 -16.18 8.37 4.12
N TYR A 943 -17.09 7.65 3.45
CA TYR A 943 -17.14 6.19 3.42
C TYR A 943 -16.63 5.57 2.10
N ARG A 944 -16.16 6.37 1.13
CA ARG A 944 -15.80 5.87 -0.21
C ARG A 944 -14.69 4.81 -0.22
N ASN A 945 -13.78 4.86 0.75
CA ASN A 945 -12.72 3.87 0.90
C ASN A 945 -13.26 2.53 1.44
N ALA A 946 -14.23 2.58 2.35
CA ALA A 946 -14.87 1.41 2.94
C ALA A 946 -16.00 0.81 2.06
N LYS A 947 -16.65 1.63 1.22
CA LYS A 947 -17.78 1.27 0.35
C LYS A 947 -17.50 1.61 -1.12
N ARG A 948 -16.45 1.00 -1.69
CA ARG A 948 -16.02 1.26 -3.08
C ARG A 948 -17.08 0.91 -4.13
N GLU A 949 -18.00 0.00 -3.83
CA GLU A 949 -19.10 -0.45 -4.69
C GLU A 949 -20.13 0.65 -4.98
N LEU A 950 -20.04 1.78 -4.26
CA LEU A 950 -20.79 3.00 -4.55
C LEU A 950 -20.24 3.76 -5.78
N GLU A 951 -19.02 3.45 -6.21
CA GLU A 951 -18.31 4.08 -7.32
C GLU A 951 -18.17 5.61 -7.11
N LEU A 952 -17.73 6.03 -5.91
CA LEU A 952 -17.31 7.40 -5.63
C LEU A 952 -15.79 7.56 -5.77
N ILE A 953 -15.25 6.96 -6.82
CA ILE A 953 -13.83 7.03 -7.20
C ILE A 953 -13.68 8.02 -8.36
N PRO A 954 -12.57 8.80 -8.43
CA PRO A 954 -12.37 9.84 -9.44
C PRO A 954 -12.64 9.35 -10.87
N GLU A 955 -12.30 8.08 -11.12
CA GLU A 955 -12.32 7.49 -12.44
C GLU A 955 -13.70 7.02 -12.91
N SER A 956 -14.69 6.93 -12.01
CA SER A 956 -15.99 6.37 -12.35
C SER A 956 -16.86 7.35 -13.13
N GLU A 957 -17.64 6.84 -14.08
CA GLU A 957 -18.62 7.65 -14.83
C GLU A 957 -19.60 8.38 -13.89
N LYS A 958 -19.94 7.75 -12.75
CA LYS A 958 -20.78 8.35 -11.71
C LYS A 958 -20.14 9.62 -11.13
N THR A 959 -18.91 9.52 -10.65
CA THR A 959 -18.15 10.68 -10.14
C THR A 959 -18.02 11.78 -11.18
N MET A 960 -17.85 11.41 -12.46
CA MET A 960 -17.81 12.38 -13.57
C MET A 960 -19.11 13.16 -13.71
N ARG A 961 -20.26 12.48 -13.70
CA ARG A 961 -21.57 13.14 -13.75
C ARG A 961 -21.83 14.04 -12.54
N LEU A 962 -21.36 13.62 -11.37
CA LEU A 962 -21.42 14.43 -10.15
C LEU A 962 -20.55 15.67 -10.28
N LEU A 963 -19.30 15.52 -10.72
CA LEU A 963 -18.36 16.63 -10.97
C LEU A 963 -18.91 17.63 -11.99
N ASP A 964 -19.45 17.16 -13.12
CA ASP A 964 -20.08 18.03 -14.12
C ASP A 964 -21.25 18.83 -13.53
N SER A 965 -22.01 18.24 -12.62
CA SER A 965 -23.12 18.90 -11.94
C SER A 965 -22.63 19.97 -10.96
N ILE A 966 -21.55 19.69 -10.24
CA ILE A 966 -20.88 20.65 -9.36
C ILE A 966 -20.28 21.80 -10.18
N ASP A 967 -19.54 21.52 -11.25
CA ASP A 967 -18.93 22.54 -12.11
C ASP A 967 -20.02 23.42 -12.77
N LYS A 968 -21.15 22.85 -13.22
CA LYS A 968 -22.30 23.65 -13.71
C LYS A 968 -22.88 24.58 -12.64
N ALA A 969 -22.93 24.14 -11.39
CA ALA A 969 -23.42 24.97 -10.29
C ALA A 969 -22.45 26.12 -9.99
N ILE A 970 -21.14 25.87 -10.08
CA ILE A 970 -20.08 26.89 -9.97
C ILE A 970 -20.19 27.90 -11.12
N GLU A 971 -20.29 27.43 -12.37
CA GLU A 971 -20.43 28.28 -13.56
C GLU A 971 -21.68 29.18 -13.51
N LYS A 972 -22.77 28.70 -12.91
CA LYS A 972 -24.00 29.47 -12.69
C LYS A 972 -23.95 30.42 -11.48
N GLU A 973 -22.86 30.44 -10.73
CA GLU A 973 -22.73 31.19 -9.47
C GLU A 973 -23.87 30.87 -8.49
N THR A 974 -24.22 29.58 -8.38
CA THR A 974 -25.36 29.13 -7.58
C THR A 974 -25.15 29.48 -6.10
N GLU A 975 -26.06 30.28 -5.53
CA GLU A 975 -26.01 30.63 -4.12
C GLU A 975 -26.31 29.40 -3.25
N ILE A 976 -25.34 29.00 -2.42
CA ILE A 976 -25.47 27.84 -1.53
C ILE A 976 -25.41 28.29 -0.09
N LYS A 977 -26.51 28.03 0.61
CA LYS A 977 -26.59 28.07 2.07
C LYS A 977 -26.36 26.66 2.58
N SER A 978 -25.10 26.37 2.91
CA SER A 978 -24.67 25.10 3.49
C SER A 978 -24.92 25.15 4.99
N PHE A 979 -25.58 24.13 5.55
CA PHE A 979 -25.64 23.99 7.00
C PHE A 979 -24.31 23.51 7.58
N VAL A 980 -23.45 22.86 6.77
CA VAL A 980 -22.11 22.40 7.19
C VAL A 980 -21.13 23.57 7.07
N LYS A 981 -20.44 23.90 8.16
CA LYS A 981 -19.43 24.97 8.19
C LYS A 981 -18.08 24.43 7.73
N LEU A 982 -17.69 24.83 6.52
CA LEU A 982 -16.46 24.40 5.86
C LEU A 982 -15.47 25.55 5.77
N GLU A 983 -14.23 25.30 6.18
CA GLU A 983 -13.12 26.22 6.02
C GLU A 983 -12.07 25.59 5.10
N LEU A 984 -11.69 26.34 4.06
CA LEU A 984 -10.66 25.94 3.10
C LEU A 984 -9.38 26.71 3.43
N LYS A 985 -8.36 25.99 3.91
CA LYS A 985 -7.04 26.52 4.23
C LYS A 985 -6.13 26.49 3.03
N ASN A 986 -5.18 27.43 3.00
CA ASN A 986 -4.07 27.51 2.04
C ASN A 986 -4.42 27.82 0.58
N GLN A 987 -5.69 28.04 0.23
CA GLN A 987 -6.10 28.58 -1.09
C GLN A 987 -7.32 29.49 -0.97
N SER A 988 -7.30 30.61 -1.71
CA SER A 988 -8.48 31.45 -1.91
C SER A 988 -9.23 31.02 -3.16
N PHE A 989 -10.31 30.26 -3.01
CA PHE A 989 -11.29 30.05 -4.08
C PHE A 989 -12.21 31.28 -4.16
N ASN A 990 -11.70 32.38 -4.72
CA ASN A 990 -12.50 33.60 -4.86
C ASN A 990 -13.80 33.29 -5.62
N ASN A 991 -14.94 33.67 -5.05
CA ASN A 991 -16.30 33.54 -5.57
C ASN A 991 -16.89 32.13 -5.69
N ILE A 992 -16.23 31.07 -5.18
CA ILE A 992 -16.83 29.73 -5.16
C ILE A 992 -17.29 29.35 -3.74
N PRO A 993 -18.56 28.94 -3.55
CA PRO A 993 -19.03 28.45 -2.27
C PRO A 993 -18.15 27.30 -1.71
N PRO A 994 -17.72 27.35 -0.43
CA PRO A 994 -16.79 26.38 0.15
C PRO A 994 -17.22 24.91 -0.02
N LEU A 995 -18.52 24.63 0.06
CA LEU A 995 -19.07 23.29 -0.13
C LEU A 995 -18.82 22.74 -1.54
N LEU A 996 -19.00 23.56 -2.58
CA LEU A 996 -18.74 23.12 -3.96
C LEU A 996 -17.25 22.91 -4.20
N SER A 997 -16.40 23.81 -3.69
CA SER A 997 -14.95 23.68 -3.76
C SER A 997 -14.48 22.39 -3.08
N ALA A 998 -14.99 22.09 -1.88
CA ALA A 998 -14.66 20.86 -1.16
C ALA A 998 -15.10 19.61 -1.93
N LEU A 999 -16.35 19.56 -2.39
CA LEU A 999 -16.85 18.45 -3.19
C LEU A 999 -16.03 18.23 -4.46
N ARG A 1000 -15.68 19.31 -5.16
CA ARG A 1000 -14.85 19.28 -6.36
C ARG A 1000 -13.48 18.66 -6.10
N LEU A 1001 -12.81 19.06 -5.01
CA LEU A 1001 -11.51 18.50 -4.60
C LEU A 1001 -11.63 17.02 -4.20
N TYR A 1002 -12.59 16.68 -3.34
CA TYR A 1002 -12.76 15.29 -2.90
C TYR A 1002 -13.15 14.34 -4.04
N LEU A 1003 -14.10 14.72 -4.90
CA LEU A 1003 -14.52 13.91 -6.04
C LEU A 1003 -13.37 13.68 -7.02
N ARG A 1004 -12.47 14.66 -7.19
CA ARG A 1004 -11.24 14.48 -7.98
C ARG A 1004 -10.23 13.54 -7.34
N GLY A 1005 -10.30 13.32 -6.03
CA GLY A 1005 -9.36 12.48 -5.30
C GLY A 1005 -8.02 13.14 -4.99
N ASP A 1006 -7.88 14.44 -5.29
CA ASP A 1006 -6.67 15.24 -5.05
C ASP A 1006 -7.08 16.54 -4.36
N LEU A 1007 -6.54 16.76 -3.16
CA LEU A 1007 -6.80 17.98 -2.39
C LEU A 1007 -5.90 19.14 -2.83
N GLU A 1008 -4.89 18.91 -3.68
CA GLU A 1008 -4.01 19.94 -4.22
C GLU A 1008 -3.33 20.80 -3.13
N GLY A 1009 -3.05 20.20 -1.97
CA GLY A 1009 -2.47 20.87 -0.80
C GLY A 1009 -3.44 21.75 0.00
N VAL A 1010 -4.73 21.76 -0.36
CA VAL A 1010 -5.79 22.47 0.36
C VAL A 1010 -6.17 21.68 1.61
N GLY A 1011 -6.06 22.32 2.77
CA GLY A 1011 -6.62 21.79 4.01
C GLY A 1011 -8.11 22.09 4.06
N ILE A 1012 -8.96 21.08 4.27
CA ILE A 1012 -10.40 21.26 4.39
C ILE A 1012 -10.79 20.90 5.82
N GLU A 1013 -11.28 21.87 6.58
CA GLU A 1013 -11.75 21.65 7.95
C GLU A 1013 -13.26 21.84 8.05
N ILE A 1014 -13.90 20.93 8.80
CA ILE A 1014 -15.33 20.96 9.07
C ILE A 1014 -15.55 21.40 10.52
N ASN A 1015 -15.87 22.68 10.69
CA ASN A 1015 -15.86 23.35 11.99
C ASN A 1015 -17.16 23.18 12.79
N GLY A 1016 -18.21 22.60 12.20
CA GLY A 1016 -19.51 22.39 12.84
C GLY A 1016 -20.69 22.67 11.91
N THR A 1017 -21.83 23.06 12.47
CA THR A 1017 -23.08 23.30 11.74
C THR A 1017 -23.62 24.72 11.92
N GLU A 1018 -24.51 25.19 11.03
CA GLU A 1018 -25.12 26.52 11.10
C GLU A 1018 -26.15 26.66 12.24
N GLU A 1019 -26.76 25.55 12.69
CA GLU A 1019 -27.63 25.58 13.88
C GLU A 1019 -26.86 25.89 15.18
N ASP A 1020 -25.53 25.94 15.11
CA ASP A 1020 -24.63 26.34 16.19
C ASP A 1020 -24.51 27.87 16.38
N GLU A 1021 -25.40 28.70 15.84
CA GLU A 1021 -25.49 30.16 16.08
C GLU A 1021 -26.90 30.64 16.40
#